data_AF-A0A8H6SLL2-F1
#
_entry.id   AF-A0A8H6SLL2-F1
#
_cell.length_a   1.000
_cell.length_b   1.000
_cell.length_c   1.000
_cell.angle_alpha   90.00
_cell.angle_beta   90.00
_cell.angle_gamma   90.00
#
_symmetry.space_group_name_H-M   'P 1'
#
loop_
_entity.id
_entity.type
_entity.pdbx_description
1 polymer ?
#
loop_
_entity_poly.entity_id
_entity_poly.type
_entity_poly.pdbx_seq_one_letter_code
_entity_poly.pdbx_strand_id
1 'polypeptide(L)'
;MTTITPPQDQGGSPSAAPPPPLPTRKRKTHANPDLCSFLKQMPLDAVEDANKEIKGRNKDRWLRRYQHQKEKASAEAKGETPPTFTDSDDESLITLPAPPTPSTPKSPKAKALAFLGALSPTSLASSMRLFKRKIDSPEGQPPPKKFARPAPVLLDADAGLTVFDAVLKDMHSFNKYISASLFTNENLIYLNQNALLLQRSKQYVQGSDKQILLLDQANFESLRGREEDLDRADWAESAANQVRWAREMQDDALVSFLEEHYQWLALRPEAKKFHKAVLLTDIAMRKKWTATPFLFDGGRWHKLEYDKHHADVQWDHKQAENASATSLLPATSYIPTTSLLPAANIAPTQPNISAVQPPSKPGRLGALAAQGRSLFQKGTAGGPRQDVCLLCAKRGHKQARCNEKAFADGKPIRARIVNHKLVGLDGKEICRAWNATSCDGSHGDVRQHICAFCFSAAHRAFDWQCQRNPEFLVAPADPAPSHPVFVPPTASLSPEFAEIRTRINCPYDVDEMERLLHLFGLEDQHPGLVESMRNGFSMGSFKPLRGDGGFPESSVAAGRMSGPFSANDVREIVGGHFQCSPMIVAEQTQELGKPNKLRLCRHLSKGDASHPSTNDHIDKDDFPTRFGTAAEVAEIVANAPEGAQGMTLDIAKFHRTCPILPEHKRWFVVQDSRGFYIDHNCPFGCASSSSNAGRIAMAVMAITKARGVDPLNRYEDDFLAIRSPTAVRLDPNSRQLTHVWYGYDRRMVLEASKELKVPWHPDKGQDFDEKVVYIGFEWDLRRKQVVLPENKRLKFLRRVTDFHELPVFSLHEIMKIHGSLCHIAYVYPNGRSYIAPLSNAIVLFNGSKTARHHHTTATDTALKWWRATLSVPGIPRVLVTRGPVQDLRLYVDASTDWGIGTYWDGQWDAFRMKEGWKSKSRHITWLEAIALEFMVYTIEAAGLCDANLKIYSDNQGVIGAFRKGRSPNSEINLAIRRMEVVLDARNIALELEYVPSMENPADKLSRGVRGDERDRMPFRFEIPSDLKPYLYRIV
;
A
#
# COMPACT_ATOMS: atom_id res chain seq x y z
N MET A 1 53.68 33.01 29.53
CA MET A 1 54.03 34.40 29.18
C MET A 1 52.78 35.10 28.68
N THR A 2 52.70 36.40 28.92
CA THR A 2 51.54 37.28 28.68
C THR A 2 51.41 37.69 27.20
N THR A 3 50.37 38.49 26.90
CA THR A 3 50.15 39.33 25.68
C THR A 3 49.57 38.64 24.43
N ILE A 4 48.73 39.28 23.60
CA ILE A 4 47.95 40.55 23.68
C ILE A 4 46.76 40.42 22.70
N THR A 5 45.63 41.09 22.95
CA THR A 5 44.57 41.30 21.93
C THR A 5 43.86 42.65 22.14
N PRO A 6 43.83 43.54 21.13
CA PRO A 6 42.94 44.71 21.06
C PRO A 6 41.97 44.60 19.85
N PRO A 7 41.10 45.59 19.61
CA PRO A 7 40.05 46.08 20.51
C PRO A 7 38.64 45.89 19.90
N GLN A 8 37.59 46.22 20.65
CA GLN A 8 36.23 46.33 20.12
C GLN A 8 36.06 47.61 19.30
N ASP A 9 35.18 47.56 18.28
CA ASP A 9 34.61 48.76 17.68
C ASP A 9 33.08 48.63 17.61
N GLN A 10 32.34 49.71 17.90
CA GLN A 10 30.88 49.70 18.03
C GLN A 10 30.21 50.54 16.93
N GLY A 11 29.30 49.94 16.16
CA GLY A 11 28.50 50.70 15.19
C GLY A 11 27.48 49.85 14.43
N GLY A 12 26.21 49.91 14.82
CA GLY A 12 25.13 49.21 14.12
C GLY A 12 23.78 49.26 14.84
N SER A 13 22.96 50.27 14.56
CA SER A 13 21.62 50.41 15.13
C SER A 13 20.69 49.26 14.71
N PRO A 14 19.88 48.68 15.62
CA PRO A 14 19.00 47.56 15.29
C PRO A 14 17.81 48.00 14.43
N SER A 15 17.65 47.39 13.26
CA SER A 15 16.49 47.59 12.38
C SER A 15 15.20 47.09 13.06
N ALA A 16 14.16 47.92 13.07
CA ALA A 16 12.89 47.58 13.70
C ALA A 16 12.13 46.47 12.96
N ALA A 17 11.59 45.51 13.71
CA ALA A 17 10.77 44.43 13.16
C ALA A 17 9.46 44.97 12.53
N PRO A 18 8.97 44.35 11.43
CA PRO A 18 7.73 44.77 10.78
C PRO A 18 6.49 44.50 11.66
N PRO A 19 5.42 45.31 11.51
CA PRO A 19 4.20 45.15 12.30
C PRO A 19 3.43 43.86 11.93
N PRO A 20 2.67 43.27 12.88
CA PRO A 20 1.92 42.03 12.66
C PRO A 20 0.79 42.17 11.62
N PRO A 21 0.29 41.06 11.04
CA PRO A 21 -0.80 41.10 10.06
C PRO A 21 -2.15 41.55 10.66
N LEU A 22 -2.95 42.24 9.84
CA LEU A 22 -4.29 42.74 10.21
C LEU A 22 -5.25 41.59 10.61
N PRO A 23 -5.97 41.70 11.74
CA PRO A 23 -6.93 40.67 12.16
C PRO A 23 -8.18 40.62 11.26
N THR A 24 -8.57 39.42 10.84
CA THR A 24 -9.78 39.18 10.04
C THR A 24 -11.05 39.29 10.90
N ARG A 25 -11.92 40.26 10.59
CA ARG A 25 -13.20 40.49 11.30
C ARG A 25 -14.43 40.15 10.45
N LYS A 26 -15.52 39.73 11.11
CA LYS A 26 -16.82 39.46 10.48
C LYS A 26 -17.44 40.77 9.96
N ARG A 27 -18.04 40.72 8.77
CA ARG A 27 -18.72 41.86 8.14
C ARG A 27 -19.96 42.27 8.96
N LYS A 28 -20.12 43.57 9.24
CA LYS A 28 -21.37 44.16 9.73
C LYS A 28 -22.10 44.80 8.55
N THR A 29 -23.39 44.51 8.38
CA THR A 29 -24.27 45.20 7.43
C THR A 29 -24.84 46.48 8.06
N HIS A 30 -25.01 47.54 7.27
CA HIS A 30 -25.69 48.75 7.70
C HIS A 30 -27.19 48.47 7.90
N ALA A 31 -27.77 48.98 8.99
CA ALA A 31 -29.19 48.79 9.32
C ALA A 31 -30.10 49.95 8.89
N ASN A 32 -29.53 51.05 8.35
CA ASN A 32 -30.30 52.22 7.91
C ASN A 32 -30.96 51.96 6.53
N PRO A 33 -32.30 52.06 6.39
CA PRO A 33 -33.01 51.75 5.15
C PRO A 33 -32.67 52.67 3.96
N ASP A 34 -32.50 53.97 4.22
CA ASP A 34 -32.23 54.98 3.19
C ASP A 34 -30.80 54.82 2.66
N LEU A 35 -29.84 54.61 3.57
CA LEU A 35 -28.47 54.27 3.22
C LEU A 35 -28.41 52.95 2.43
N CYS A 36 -29.17 51.92 2.84
CA CYS A 36 -29.27 50.67 2.09
C CYS A 36 -29.89 50.85 0.69
N SER A 37 -30.76 51.85 0.49
CA SER A 37 -31.36 52.13 -0.83
C SER A 37 -30.41 52.91 -1.73
N PHE A 38 -29.70 53.90 -1.18
CA PHE A 38 -28.61 54.60 -1.88
C PHE A 38 -27.49 53.63 -2.29
N LEU A 39 -27.02 52.78 -1.37
CA LEU A 39 -25.95 51.81 -1.64
C LEU A 39 -26.36 50.77 -2.70
N LYS A 40 -27.64 50.41 -2.82
CA LYS A 40 -28.16 49.54 -3.90
C LYS A 40 -28.16 50.22 -5.27
N GLN A 41 -28.13 51.54 -5.34
CA GLN A 41 -28.12 52.32 -6.59
C GLN A 41 -26.70 52.71 -7.02
N MET A 42 -25.69 52.53 -6.17
CA MET A 42 -24.29 52.74 -6.57
C MET A 42 -23.85 51.65 -7.57
N PRO A 43 -23.17 52.03 -8.67
CA PRO A 43 -22.57 51.06 -9.58
C PRO A 43 -21.40 50.32 -8.89
N LEU A 44 -21.13 49.10 -9.36
CA LEU A 44 -20.33 48.12 -8.62
C LEU A 44 -18.86 48.53 -8.45
N ASP A 45 -18.32 49.21 -9.46
CA ASP A 45 -17.00 49.85 -9.50
C ASP A 45 -16.84 50.92 -8.42
N ALA A 46 -17.81 51.84 -8.29
CA ALA A 46 -17.82 52.86 -7.24
C ALA A 46 -17.88 52.25 -5.83
N VAL A 47 -18.59 51.12 -5.66
CA VAL A 47 -18.61 50.37 -4.39
C VAL A 47 -17.27 49.67 -4.12
N GLU A 48 -16.58 49.16 -5.14
CA GLU A 48 -15.25 48.57 -4.99
C GLU A 48 -14.20 49.61 -4.62
N ASP A 49 -14.20 50.77 -5.27
CA ASP A 49 -13.24 51.85 -4.99
C ASP A 49 -13.48 52.51 -3.63
N ALA A 50 -14.72 52.77 -3.23
CA ALA A 50 -15.04 53.20 -1.87
C ALA A 50 -14.56 52.16 -0.82
N ASN A 51 -14.73 50.87 -1.09
CA ASN A 51 -14.24 49.80 -0.22
C ASN A 51 -12.71 49.65 -0.23
N LYS A 52 -11.98 50.07 -1.27
CA LYS A 52 -10.51 50.18 -1.24
C LYS A 52 -10.08 51.33 -0.32
N GLU A 53 -10.75 52.48 -0.43
CA GLU A 53 -10.44 53.67 0.37
C GLU A 53 -10.69 53.43 1.88
N ILE A 54 -11.83 52.82 2.23
CA ILE A 54 -12.14 52.40 3.61
C ILE A 54 -11.08 51.44 4.17
N LYS A 55 -10.57 50.50 3.36
CA LYS A 55 -9.47 49.61 3.77
C LYS A 55 -8.16 50.37 4.01
N GLY A 56 -7.89 51.41 3.22
CA GLY A 56 -6.79 52.35 3.44
C GLY A 56 -6.90 53.03 4.81
N ARG A 57 -8.00 53.77 5.03
CA ARG A 57 -8.24 54.49 6.30
C ARG A 57 -8.20 53.57 7.53
N ASN A 58 -8.76 52.36 7.44
CA ASN A 58 -8.71 51.38 8.53
C ASN A 58 -7.29 50.82 8.78
N LYS A 59 -6.47 50.66 7.73
CA LYS A 59 -5.05 50.27 7.87
C LYS A 59 -4.27 51.35 8.62
N ASP A 60 -4.53 52.63 8.33
CA ASP A 60 -3.86 53.75 8.98
C ASP A 60 -4.28 53.91 10.45
N ARG A 61 -5.59 53.76 10.76
CA ARG A 61 -6.08 53.68 12.15
C ARG A 61 -5.43 52.54 12.92
N TRP A 62 -5.31 51.36 12.30
CA TRP A 62 -4.66 50.21 12.93
C TRP A 62 -3.17 50.48 13.22
N LEU A 63 -2.45 51.12 12.29
CA LEU A 63 -1.05 51.48 12.48
C LEU A 63 -0.87 52.48 13.62
N ARG A 64 -1.75 53.49 13.73
CA ARG A 64 -1.75 54.43 14.87
C ARG A 64 -2.03 53.75 16.20
N ARG A 65 -3.01 52.82 16.26
CA ARG A 65 -3.26 52.02 17.49
C ARG A 65 -2.06 51.16 17.87
N TYR A 66 -1.37 50.57 16.90
CA TYR A 66 -0.16 49.77 17.14
C TYR A 66 1.01 50.63 17.66
N GLN A 67 1.22 51.81 17.07
CA GLN A 67 2.21 52.79 17.55
C GLN A 67 1.89 53.24 18.98
N HIS A 68 0.64 53.62 19.24
CA HIS A 68 0.20 54.03 20.58
C HIS A 68 0.37 52.91 21.63
N GLN A 69 0.05 51.64 21.31
CA GLN A 69 0.31 50.52 22.22
C GLN A 69 1.80 50.36 22.55
N LYS A 70 2.69 50.64 21.58
CA LYS A 70 4.13 50.57 21.76
C LYS A 70 4.67 51.74 22.59
N GLU A 71 4.14 52.93 22.40
CA GLU A 71 4.41 54.12 23.22
C GLU A 71 3.92 53.94 24.66
N LYS A 72 2.69 53.45 24.84
CA LYS A 72 2.11 53.11 26.13
C LYS A 72 2.97 52.09 26.89
N ALA A 73 3.35 50.99 26.24
CA ALA A 73 4.25 50.00 26.85
C ALA A 73 5.63 50.59 27.20
N SER A 74 6.14 51.55 26.41
CA SER A 74 7.39 52.26 26.73
C SER A 74 7.24 53.26 27.88
N ALA A 75 6.09 53.91 28.05
CA ALA A 75 5.81 54.80 29.17
C ALA A 75 5.64 54.00 30.48
N GLU A 76 4.87 52.92 30.43
CA GLU A 76 4.69 51.97 31.54
C GLU A 76 6.03 51.37 31.99
N ALA A 77 6.91 51.00 31.06
CA ALA A 77 8.26 50.51 31.37
C ALA A 77 9.22 51.57 31.97
N LYS A 78 8.89 52.86 31.85
CA LYS A 78 9.65 53.99 32.43
C LYS A 78 9.00 54.58 33.69
N GLY A 79 7.80 54.11 34.08
CA GLY A 79 7.01 54.69 35.17
C GLY A 79 6.35 56.03 34.83
N GLU A 80 6.25 56.38 33.54
CA GLU A 80 5.61 57.60 33.05
C GLU A 80 4.10 57.38 32.84
N THR A 81 3.28 58.42 33.04
CA THR A 81 1.84 58.36 32.72
C THR A 81 1.64 58.14 31.21
N PRO A 82 0.97 57.06 30.77
CA PRO A 82 0.84 56.75 29.35
C PRO A 82 -0.07 57.76 28.63
N PRO A 83 0.21 58.09 27.36
CA PRO A 83 -0.56 59.08 26.61
C PRO A 83 -2.02 58.67 26.42
N THR A 84 -2.93 59.64 26.35
CA THR A 84 -4.34 59.41 26.04
C THR A 84 -4.55 59.20 24.54
N PHE A 85 -5.26 58.13 24.16
CA PHE A 85 -5.50 57.79 22.75
C PHE A 85 -6.95 58.07 22.35
N THR A 86 -7.12 58.96 21.36
CA THR A 86 -8.43 59.30 20.77
C THR A 86 -8.38 59.08 19.26
N ASP A 87 -8.79 57.88 18.81
CA ASP A 87 -9.09 57.60 17.41
C ASP A 87 -10.42 56.84 17.34
N SER A 88 -11.15 57.00 16.25
CA SER A 88 -12.47 56.40 16.07
C SER A 88 -12.40 54.89 15.82
N ASP A 89 -13.55 54.22 15.95
CA ASP A 89 -13.70 52.82 15.55
C ASP A 89 -13.43 52.61 14.04
N ASP A 90 -13.20 51.35 13.65
CA ASP A 90 -12.97 50.99 12.25
C ASP A 90 -14.25 51.20 11.40
N GLU A 91 -14.10 51.80 10.22
CA GLU A 91 -15.20 51.94 9.26
C GLU A 91 -15.64 50.57 8.73
N SER A 92 -16.96 50.36 8.60
CA SER A 92 -17.52 49.13 8.04
C SER A 92 -17.48 49.16 6.51
N LEU A 93 -17.23 47.99 5.90
CA LEU A 93 -17.24 47.85 4.44
C LEU A 93 -18.67 47.85 3.88
N ILE A 94 -18.87 48.61 2.81
CA ILE A 94 -20.13 48.66 2.06
C ILE A 94 -20.42 47.26 1.52
N THR A 95 -21.55 46.69 1.94
CA THR A 95 -21.97 45.33 1.58
C THR A 95 -23.33 45.39 0.89
N LEU A 96 -23.37 45.06 -0.40
CA LEU A 96 -24.62 44.89 -1.15
C LEU A 96 -25.33 43.61 -0.66
N PRO A 97 -26.64 43.66 -0.33
CA PRO A 97 -27.43 42.45 -0.14
C PRO A 97 -27.59 41.72 -1.48
N ALA A 98 -27.45 40.39 -1.47
CA ALA A 98 -27.68 39.58 -2.66
C ALA A 98 -29.10 39.79 -3.22
N PRO A 99 -29.30 39.78 -4.55
CA PRO A 99 -30.61 39.96 -5.14
C PRO A 99 -31.60 38.89 -4.64
N PRO A 100 -32.88 39.22 -4.44
CA PRO A 100 -33.86 38.28 -3.93
C PRO A 100 -33.99 37.08 -4.86
N THR A 101 -33.91 35.88 -4.28
CA THR A 101 -34.01 34.63 -5.04
C THR A 101 -35.41 34.52 -5.67
N PRO A 102 -35.54 34.37 -7.00
CA PRO A 102 -36.86 34.30 -7.64
C PRO A 102 -37.60 33.05 -7.16
N SER A 103 -38.89 33.22 -6.86
CA SER A 103 -39.75 32.15 -6.35
C SER A 103 -39.82 30.98 -7.34
N THR A 104 -39.69 29.75 -6.81
CA THR A 104 -39.59 28.53 -7.61
C THR A 104 -40.79 28.33 -8.56
N PRO A 105 -40.59 28.26 -9.89
CA PRO A 105 -41.67 28.00 -10.84
C PRO A 105 -42.23 26.58 -10.67
N LYS A 106 -43.56 26.47 -10.57
CA LYS A 106 -44.28 25.22 -10.22
C LYS A 106 -44.41 24.19 -11.36
N SER A 107 -43.88 24.45 -12.57
CA SER A 107 -44.01 23.51 -13.71
C SER A 107 -42.68 23.19 -14.43
N PRO A 108 -42.51 21.97 -14.99
CA PRO A 108 -41.28 21.58 -15.70
C PRO A 108 -40.95 22.45 -16.93
N LYS A 109 -41.97 22.85 -17.72
CA LYS A 109 -41.78 23.71 -18.90
C LYS A 109 -41.22 25.09 -18.54
N ALA A 110 -41.65 25.68 -17.42
CA ALA A 110 -41.12 26.96 -16.96
C ALA A 110 -39.65 26.85 -16.51
N LYS A 111 -39.26 25.74 -15.88
CA LYS A 111 -37.87 25.46 -15.49
C LYS A 111 -36.93 25.33 -16.71
N ALA A 112 -37.39 24.70 -17.79
CA ALA A 112 -36.60 24.57 -19.01
C ALA A 112 -36.37 25.91 -19.74
N LEU A 113 -37.39 26.77 -19.81
CA LEU A 113 -37.27 28.12 -20.41
C LEU A 113 -36.35 29.04 -19.58
N ALA A 114 -36.46 29.00 -18.25
CA ALA A 114 -35.57 29.76 -17.36
C ALA A 114 -34.10 29.30 -17.47
N PHE A 115 -33.87 27.99 -17.66
CA PHE A 115 -32.53 27.46 -17.90
C PHE A 115 -31.93 27.92 -19.23
N LEU A 116 -32.72 27.93 -20.32
CA LEU A 116 -32.26 28.40 -21.63
C LEU A 116 -31.92 29.90 -21.66
N GLY A 117 -32.69 30.73 -20.94
CA GLY A 117 -32.43 32.18 -20.83
C GLY A 117 -31.20 32.55 -19.97
N ALA A 118 -30.67 31.62 -19.17
CA ALA A 118 -29.53 31.84 -18.29
C ALA A 118 -28.17 31.42 -18.90
N LEU A 119 -28.17 30.91 -20.14
CA LEU A 119 -26.98 30.44 -20.82
C LEU A 119 -26.28 31.57 -21.60
N SER A 120 -24.95 31.68 -21.48
CA SER A 120 -24.16 32.63 -22.25
C SER A 120 -24.28 32.38 -23.77
N PRO A 121 -24.06 33.38 -24.64
CA PRO A 121 -24.26 33.23 -26.09
C PRO A 121 -23.51 32.04 -26.71
N THR A 122 -22.30 31.74 -26.24
CA THR A 122 -21.49 30.59 -26.66
C THR A 122 -22.07 29.24 -26.23
N SER A 123 -22.73 29.18 -25.07
CA SER A 123 -23.41 27.95 -24.60
C SER A 123 -24.79 27.77 -25.23
N LEU A 124 -25.52 28.85 -25.52
CA LEU A 124 -26.75 28.82 -26.31
C LEU A 124 -26.47 28.30 -27.74
N ALA A 125 -25.39 28.78 -28.38
CA ALA A 125 -24.97 28.32 -29.70
C ALA A 125 -24.61 26.82 -29.72
N SER A 126 -23.98 26.29 -28.67
CA SER A 126 -23.67 24.85 -28.55
C SER A 126 -24.93 23.99 -28.37
N SER A 127 -25.90 24.45 -27.57
CA SER A 127 -27.17 23.74 -27.37
C SER A 127 -28.10 23.79 -28.59
N MET A 128 -28.10 24.90 -29.35
CA MET A 128 -28.89 24.99 -30.60
C MET A 128 -28.30 24.16 -31.76
N ARG A 129 -26.98 23.86 -31.75
CA ARG A 129 -26.36 22.91 -32.71
C ARG A 129 -26.90 21.48 -32.57
N LEU A 130 -27.45 21.10 -31.41
CA LEU A 130 -28.12 19.82 -31.21
C LEU A 130 -29.56 19.79 -31.76
N PHE A 131 -30.22 20.94 -31.86
CA PHE A 131 -31.61 21.04 -32.35
C PHE A 131 -31.75 21.26 -33.85
N LYS A 132 -30.72 21.83 -34.52
CA LYS A 132 -30.78 22.20 -35.94
C LYS A 132 -30.14 21.18 -36.90
N ARG A 133 -30.14 19.89 -36.52
CA ARG A 133 -29.60 18.77 -37.33
C ARG A 133 -30.69 17.93 -38.03
N LYS A 134 -31.96 18.34 -37.91
CA LYS A 134 -32.97 18.17 -38.95
C LYS A 134 -33.07 19.48 -39.72
N ILE A 135 -33.40 19.39 -41.01
CA ILE A 135 -33.41 20.47 -42.02
C ILE A 135 -32.01 20.67 -42.66
N ASP A 136 -31.86 19.94 -43.78
CA ASP A 136 -31.08 20.20 -45.00
C ASP A 136 -29.56 19.90 -45.10
N SER A 137 -29.23 19.26 -46.23
CA SER A 137 -27.93 19.01 -46.89
C SER A 137 -28.08 19.46 -48.35
N PRO A 138 -27.02 19.68 -49.18
CA PRO A 138 -25.60 19.30 -49.05
C PRO A 138 -24.70 20.55 -48.86
N GLU A 139 -23.44 20.76 -49.32
CA GLU A 139 -22.50 20.01 -50.19
C GLU A 139 -21.02 20.44 -49.96
N GLY A 140 -20.08 19.90 -50.76
CA GLY A 140 -18.68 20.34 -50.88
C GLY A 140 -17.66 19.53 -50.05
N GLN A 141 -16.79 18.76 -50.71
CA GLN A 141 -15.86 17.77 -50.10
C GLN A 141 -14.35 18.18 -50.22
N PRO A 142 -13.35 17.34 -49.86
CA PRO A 142 -12.90 16.92 -48.50
C PRO A 142 -11.34 17.06 -48.33
N PRO A 143 -10.67 16.68 -47.20
CA PRO A 143 -10.30 15.27 -46.87
C PRO A 143 -10.11 15.02 -45.34
N PRO A 144 -9.54 13.87 -44.85
CA PRO A 144 -9.45 12.52 -45.40
C PRO A 144 -10.33 11.50 -44.64
N LYS A 145 -10.44 10.27 -45.17
CA LYS A 145 -11.41 9.25 -44.73
C LYS A 145 -11.10 8.63 -43.37
N LYS A 146 -12.10 8.59 -42.48
CA LYS A 146 -12.23 7.53 -41.46
C LYS A 146 -13.06 6.39 -42.06
N PHE A 147 -12.61 5.15 -41.91
CA PHE A 147 -13.44 4.00 -42.24
C PHE A 147 -14.61 3.92 -41.26
N ALA A 148 -15.83 4.01 -41.78
CA ALA A 148 -17.05 3.73 -41.03
C ALA A 148 -17.44 2.28 -41.30
N ARG A 149 -17.70 1.51 -40.24
CA ARG A 149 -18.36 0.20 -40.36
C ARG A 149 -19.81 0.40 -40.86
N PRO A 150 -20.34 -0.54 -41.67
CA PRO A 150 -21.74 -0.50 -42.07
C PRO A 150 -22.68 -0.65 -40.85
N ALA A 151 -23.90 -0.14 -40.99
CA ALA A 151 -24.95 -0.30 -39.97
C ALA A 151 -25.35 -1.78 -39.84
N PRO A 152 -25.78 -2.25 -38.65
CA PRO A 152 -26.14 -3.65 -38.46
C PRO A 152 -27.34 -4.04 -39.33
N VAL A 153 -27.12 -5.04 -40.19
CA VAL A 153 -28.19 -5.73 -40.91
C VAL A 153 -28.94 -6.58 -39.89
N LEU A 154 -30.22 -6.25 -39.65
CA LEU A 154 -31.18 -7.19 -39.09
C LEU A 154 -31.28 -8.38 -40.05
N LEU A 155 -30.82 -9.56 -39.62
CA LEU A 155 -31.01 -10.78 -40.39
C LEU A 155 -32.42 -11.35 -40.13
N ASP A 156 -33.10 -11.70 -41.21
CA ASP A 156 -34.20 -12.66 -41.18
C ASP A 156 -33.74 -14.03 -40.67
N ALA A 157 -34.67 -14.78 -40.10
CA ALA A 157 -34.40 -15.97 -39.29
C ALA A 157 -34.00 -17.25 -40.05
N ASP A 158 -33.80 -17.19 -41.38
CA ASP A 158 -33.68 -18.36 -42.26
C ASP A 158 -32.28 -18.58 -42.89
N ALA A 159 -31.24 -17.87 -42.43
CA ALA A 159 -29.86 -18.16 -42.81
C ALA A 159 -29.23 -19.16 -41.82
N GLY A 160 -28.71 -20.29 -42.32
CA GLY A 160 -28.17 -21.43 -41.55
C GLY A 160 -26.87 -21.18 -40.77
N LEU A 161 -26.85 -20.15 -39.93
CA LEU A 161 -25.85 -19.85 -38.91
C LEU A 161 -26.05 -20.77 -37.70
N THR A 162 -24.96 -21.14 -37.02
CA THR A 162 -25.08 -21.90 -35.77
C THR A 162 -25.61 -21.00 -34.64
N VAL A 163 -26.10 -21.59 -33.56
CA VAL A 163 -26.69 -20.79 -32.46
C VAL A 163 -25.65 -19.91 -31.76
N PHE A 164 -24.36 -20.29 -31.81
CA PHE A 164 -23.29 -19.44 -31.27
C PHE A 164 -22.97 -18.25 -32.17
N ASP A 165 -23.04 -18.40 -33.50
CA ASP A 165 -22.79 -17.30 -34.44
C ASP A 165 -23.76 -16.14 -34.22
N ALA A 166 -25.04 -16.45 -33.97
CA ALA A 166 -26.05 -15.45 -33.63
C ALA A 166 -25.71 -14.70 -32.32
N VAL A 167 -25.30 -15.42 -31.27
CA VAL A 167 -24.93 -14.83 -29.97
C VAL A 167 -23.70 -13.93 -30.09
N LEU A 168 -22.66 -14.37 -30.81
CA LEU A 168 -21.45 -13.58 -31.03
C LEU A 168 -21.71 -12.39 -31.96
N LYS A 169 -22.57 -12.55 -32.97
CA LYS A 169 -23.00 -11.47 -33.88
C LYS A 169 -23.79 -10.38 -33.16
N ASP A 170 -24.68 -10.75 -32.24
CA ASP A 170 -25.37 -9.77 -31.38
C ASP A 170 -24.35 -8.98 -30.54
N MET A 171 -23.41 -9.67 -29.88
CA MET A 171 -22.37 -9.01 -29.08
C MET A 171 -21.50 -8.06 -29.91
N HIS A 172 -21.13 -8.47 -31.13
CA HIS A 172 -20.37 -7.65 -32.10
C HIS A 172 -21.17 -6.41 -32.54
N SER A 173 -22.45 -6.59 -32.86
CA SER A 173 -23.35 -5.52 -33.31
C SER A 173 -23.56 -4.44 -32.24
N PHE A 174 -23.48 -4.81 -30.95
CA PHE A 174 -23.50 -3.88 -29.81
C PHE A 174 -22.14 -3.35 -29.40
N ASN A 175 -21.10 -3.57 -30.21
CA ASN A 175 -19.71 -3.19 -29.97
C ASN A 175 -19.24 -3.60 -28.56
N LYS A 176 -19.67 -4.79 -28.11
CA LYS A 176 -19.21 -5.39 -26.86
C LYS A 176 -17.88 -6.09 -27.12
N TYR A 177 -17.00 -6.03 -26.13
CA TYR A 177 -15.82 -6.87 -26.11
C TYR A 177 -16.24 -8.34 -26.12
N ILE A 178 -15.58 -9.16 -26.93
CA ILE A 178 -15.82 -10.60 -27.02
C ILE A 178 -14.54 -11.32 -26.60
N SER A 179 -14.65 -12.09 -25.52
CA SER A 179 -13.55 -12.86 -24.93
C SER A 179 -13.05 -13.95 -25.88
N ALA A 180 -11.73 -14.14 -25.98
CA ALA A 180 -11.11 -15.23 -26.72
C ALA A 180 -11.45 -16.60 -26.12
N SER A 181 -11.77 -16.71 -24.82
CA SER A 181 -12.16 -18.00 -24.22
C SER A 181 -13.46 -18.55 -24.79
N LEU A 182 -14.31 -17.72 -25.43
CA LEU A 182 -15.48 -18.16 -26.18
C LEU A 182 -15.12 -18.90 -27.47
N PHE A 183 -13.92 -18.72 -28.00
CA PHE A 183 -13.46 -19.24 -29.29
C PHE A 183 -12.59 -20.50 -29.18
N THR A 184 -12.34 -21.06 -27.99
CA THR A 184 -11.75 -22.41 -27.91
C THR A 184 -12.75 -23.42 -28.48
N ASN A 185 -12.27 -24.49 -29.11
CA ASN A 185 -13.11 -25.51 -29.73
C ASN A 185 -14.06 -26.15 -28.71
N GLU A 186 -13.60 -26.38 -27.47
CA GLU A 186 -14.46 -26.90 -26.40
C GLU A 186 -15.60 -25.93 -26.05
N ASN A 187 -15.31 -24.62 -25.98
CA ASN A 187 -16.32 -23.62 -25.63
C ASN A 187 -17.25 -23.27 -26.80
N LEU A 188 -16.79 -23.36 -28.06
CA LEU A 188 -17.64 -23.28 -29.24
C LEU A 188 -18.63 -24.47 -29.32
N ILE A 189 -18.16 -25.70 -29.02
CA ILE A 189 -19.04 -26.87 -28.90
C ILE A 189 -20.05 -26.66 -27.77
N TYR A 190 -19.60 -26.20 -26.60
CA TYR A 190 -20.47 -25.94 -25.45
C TYR A 190 -21.50 -24.84 -25.74
N LEU A 191 -21.11 -23.74 -26.37
CA LEU A 191 -21.99 -22.68 -26.85
C LEU A 191 -23.05 -23.24 -27.79
N ASN A 192 -22.66 -24.02 -28.81
CA ASN A 192 -23.60 -24.60 -29.77
C ASN A 192 -24.62 -25.54 -29.11
N GLN A 193 -24.17 -26.35 -28.15
CA GLN A 193 -25.02 -27.31 -27.43
C GLN A 193 -25.92 -26.67 -26.36
N ASN A 194 -25.53 -25.52 -25.79
CA ASN A 194 -26.17 -24.98 -24.58
C ASN A 194 -26.67 -23.52 -24.73
N ALA A 195 -26.64 -22.89 -25.91
CA ALA A 195 -26.94 -21.47 -26.13
C ALA A 195 -28.28 -20.95 -25.55
N LEU A 196 -29.27 -21.81 -25.35
CA LEU A 196 -30.56 -21.46 -24.74
C LEU A 196 -30.53 -21.49 -23.20
N LEU A 197 -29.58 -22.21 -22.59
CA LEU A 197 -29.38 -22.35 -21.14
C LEU A 197 -28.38 -21.33 -20.56
N LEU A 198 -27.59 -20.68 -21.42
CA LEU A 198 -26.60 -19.68 -20.98
C LEU A 198 -27.28 -18.42 -20.46
N GLN A 199 -26.77 -17.89 -19.34
CA GLN A 199 -27.30 -16.65 -18.76
C GLN A 199 -27.09 -15.46 -19.69
N ARG A 200 -28.09 -14.59 -19.76
CA ARG A 200 -28.08 -13.38 -20.60
C ARG A 200 -28.32 -12.14 -19.74
N SER A 201 -27.48 -11.13 -19.92
CA SER A 201 -27.59 -9.83 -19.28
C SER A 201 -28.46 -8.88 -20.12
N LYS A 202 -29.30 -8.08 -19.46
CA LYS A 202 -30.11 -7.05 -20.11
C LYS A 202 -29.22 -5.85 -20.49
N GLN A 203 -29.23 -5.48 -21.75
CA GLN A 203 -28.57 -4.30 -22.29
C GLN A 203 -29.62 -3.38 -22.92
N TYR A 204 -29.45 -2.06 -22.72
CA TYR A 204 -30.32 -1.04 -23.28
C TYR A 204 -29.70 -0.45 -24.55
N VAL A 205 -30.48 -0.34 -25.61
CA VAL A 205 -30.02 0.29 -26.86
C VAL A 205 -29.99 1.80 -26.66
N GLN A 206 -28.85 2.46 -26.94
CA GLN A 206 -28.72 3.90 -26.76
C GLN A 206 -29.80 4.66 -27.56
N GLY A 207 -30.62 5.43 -26.87
CA GLY A 207 -31.71 6.21 -27.48
C GLY A 207 -33.05 5.47 -27.63
N SER A 208 -33.24 4.28 -27.05
CA SER A 208 -34.56 3.63 -27.00
C SER A 208 -34.79 2.81 -25.73
N ASP A 209 -36.05 2.61 -25.36
CA ASP A 209 -36.45 1.73 -24.25
C ASP A 209 -36.38 0.23 -24.58
N LYS A 210 -35.93 -0.15 -25.79
CA LYS A 210 -35.77 -1.56 -26.19
C LYS A 210 -34.62 -2.21 -25.41
N GLN A 211 -34.93 -3.33 -24.76
CA GLN A 211 -33.99 -4.19 -24.05
C GLN A 211 -33.59 -5.37 -24.94
N ILE A 212 -32.30 -5.67 -25.00
CA ILE A 212 -31.75 -6.83 -25.70
C ILE A 212 -30.94 -7.68 -24.71
N LEU A 213 -31.01 -9.00 -24.85
CA LEU A 213 -30.39 -9.98 -23.95
C LEU A 213 -29.10 -10.52 -24.57
N LEU A 214 -27.96 -9.97 -24.17
CA LEU A 214 -26.64 -10.44 -24.61
C LEU A 214 -26.08 -11.47 -23.63
N LEU A 215 -25.24 -12.40 -24.11
CA LEU A 215 -24.56 -13.39 -23.27
C LEU A 215 -23.85 -12.72 -22.08
N ASP A 216 -24.08 -13.23 -20.88
CA ASP A 216 -23.32 -12.83 -19.70
C ASP A 216 -21.95 -13.52 -19.71
N GLN A 217 -20.96 -12.82 -20.27
CA GLN A 217 -19.58 -13.32 -20.34
C GLN A 217 -18.97 -13.57 -18.97
N ALA A 218 -19.34 -12.82 -17.92
CA ALA A 218 -18.80 -13.05 -16.58
C ALA A 218 -19.34 -14.35 -15.98
N ASN A 219 -20.62 -14.66 -16.22
CA ASN A 219 -21.19 -15.96 -15.89
C ASN A 219 -20.56 -17.09 -16.73
N PHE A 220 -20.40 -16.89 -18.05
CA PHE A 220 -19.76 -17.88 -18.93
C PHE A 220 -18.32 -18.20 -18.51
N GLU A 221 -17.49 -17.17 -18.26
CA GLU A 221 -16.10 -17.35 -17.83
C GLU A 221 -15.99 -17.99 -16.44
N SER A 222 -16.96 -17.80 -15.55
CA SER A 222 -17.01 -18.50 -14.26
C SER A 222 -17.35 -19.99 -14.38
N LEU A 223 -18.05 -20.39 -15.45
CA LEU A 223 -18.43 -21.77 -15.75
C LEU A 223 -17.41 -22.50 -16.62
N ARG A 224 -16.73 -21.78 -17.52
CA ARG A 224 -16.00 -22.32 -18.68
C ARG A 224 -14.54 -21.85 -18.81
N GLY A 225 -14.03 -21.16 -17.79
CA GLY A 225 -12.67 -20.62 -17.75
C GLY A 225 -12.59 -19.16 -18.22
N ARG A 226 -11.71 -18.39 -17.56
CA ARG A 226 -11.50 -16.98 -17.85
C ARG A 226 -10.50 -16.81 -18.99
N GLU A 227 -10.66 -15.75 -19.78
CA GLU A 227 -9.72 -15.38 -20.85
C GLU A 227 -8.27 -15.29 -20.38
N GLU A 228 -8.06 -14.75 -19.17
CA GLU A 228 -6.74 -14.58 -18.57
C GLU A 228 -6.04 -15.90 -18.27
N ASP A 229 -6.75 -17.02 -18.19
CA ASP A 229 -6.23 -18.32 -17.78
C ASP A 229 -5.99 -19.28 -18.97
N LEU A 230 -6.22 -18.82 -20.20
CA LEU A 230 -5.97 -19.58 -21.43
C LEU A 230 -4.50 -20.02 -21.54
N ASP A 231 -4.30 -21.33 -21.75
CA ASP A 231 -2.99 -21.90 -22.02
C ASP A 231 -2.50 -21.53 -23.44
N ARG A 232 -1.28 -21.91 -23.82
CA ARG A 232 -0.71 -21.51 -25.12
C ARG A 232 -1.37 -22.20 -26.31
N ALA A 233 -1.86 -23.44 -26.14
CA ALA A 233 -2.61 -24.14 -27.17
C ALA A 233 -4.01 -23.56 -27.30
N ASP A 234 -4.72 -23.39 -26.19
CA ASP A 234 -6.08 -22.83 -26.16
C ASP A 234 -6.12 -21.39 -26.71
N TRP A 235 -5.10 -20.58 -26.39
CA TRP A 235 -4.95 -19.23 -26.95
C TRP A 235 -4.70 -19.24 -28.47
N ALA A 236 -3.83 -20.13 -28.96
CA ALA A 236 -3.54 -20.21 -30.39
C ALA A 236 -4.74 -20.73 -31.20
N GLU A 237 -5.49 -21.67 -30.63
CA GLU A 237 -6.73 -22.20 -31.19
C GLU A 237 -7.83 -21.12 -31.24
N SER A 238 -8.08 -20.44 -30.12
CA SER A 238 -9.07 -19.35 -30.03
C SER A 238 -8.72 -18.15 -30.92
N ALA A 239 -7.44 -17.79 -31.04
CA ALA A 239 -6.99 -16.76 -31.98
C ALA A 239 -7.34 -17.11 -33.44
N ALA A 240 -7.08 -18.35 -33.87
CA ALA A 240 -7.40 -18.81 -35.22
C ALA A 240 -8.92 -18.84 -35.48
N ASN A 241 -9.69 -19.33 -34.50
CA ASN A 241 -11.15 -19.37 -34.59
C ASN A 241 -11.78 -17.95 -34.60
N GLN A 242 -11.24 -17.01 -33.82
CA GLN A 242 -11.73 -15.63 -33.80
C GLN A 242 -11.44 -14.90 -35.12
N VAL A 243 -10.30 -15.16 -35.77
CA VAL A 243 -10.01 -14.67 -37.14
C VAL A 243 -10.97 -15.27 -38.17
N ARG A 244 -11.26 -16.59 -38.10
CA ARG A 244 -12.26 -17.23 -38.97
C ARG A 244 -13.63 -16.57 -38.83
N TRP A 245 -14.13 -16.45 -37.60
CA TRP A 245 -15.42 -15.80 -37.31
C TRP A 245 -15.46 -14.34 -37.76
N ALA A 246 -14.38 -13.57 -37.61
CA ALA A 246 -14.31 -12.19 -38.10
C ALA A 246 -14.46 -12.09 -39.63
N ARG A 247 -13.95 -13.07 -40.39
CA ARG A 247 -14.14 -13.17 -41.85
C ARG A 247 -15.59 -13.53 -42.20
N GLU A 248 -16.22 -14.42 -41.43
CA GLU A 248 -17.64 -14.79 -41.59
C GLU A 248 -18.58 -13.61 -41.28
N MET A 249 -18.18 -12.71 -40.37
CA MET A 249 -18.87 -11.44 -40.11
C MET A 249 -18.60 -10.34 -41.16
N GLN A 250 -17.75 -10.60 -42.16
CA GLN A 250 -17.37 -9.66 -43.23
C GLN A 250 -16.81 -8.33 -42.71
N ASP A 251 -16.01 -8.39 -41.64
CA ASP A 251 -15.44 -7.20 -40.99
C ASP A 251 -13.94 -7.06 -41.30
N ASP A 252 -13.61 -6.63 -42.52
CA ASP A 252 -12.24 -6.55 -43.04
C ASP A 252 -11.27 -5.79 -42.11
N ALA A 253 -11.77 -4.77 -41.40
CA ALA A 253 -11.00 -4.00 -40.43
C ALA A 253 -10.63 -4.82 -39.17
N LEU A 254 -11.56 -5.64 -38.67
CA LEU A 254 -11.28 -6.57 -37.57
C LEU A 254 -10.35 -7.70 -38.03
N VAL A 255 -10.57 -8.27 -39.21
CA VAL A 255 -9.74 -9.34 -39.78
C VAL A 255 -8.30 -8.86 -39.89
N SER A 256 -8.07 -7.72 -40.53
CA SER A 256 -6.72 -7.13 -40.70
C SER A 256 -6.03 -6.88 -39.35
N PHE A 257 -6.76 -6.29 -38.38
CA PHE A 257 -6.23 -6.06 -37.05
C PHE A 257 -5.86 -7.35 -36.33
N LEU A 258 -6.75 -8.35 -36.29
CA LEU A 258 -6.51 -9.61 -35.56
C LEU A 258 -5.36 -10.41 -36.18
N GLU A 259 -5.26 -10.47 -37.51
CA GLU A 259 -4.17 -11.18 -38.20
C GLU A 259 -2.80 -10.57 -37.86
N GLU A 260 -2.63 -9.25 -38.04
CA GLU A 260 -1.37 -8.56 -37.73
C GLU A 260 -1.01 -8.64 -36.24
N HIS A 261 -2.01 -8.49 -35.36
CA HIS A 261 -1.87 -8.54 -33.90
C HIS A 261 -1.44 -9.93 -33.40
N TYR A 262 -2.17 -10.98 -33.78
CA TYR A 262 -1.84 -12.35 -33.37
C TYR A 262 -0.51 -12.83 -33.97
N GLN A 263 -0.20 -12.49 -35.22
CA GLN A 263 1.09 -12.81 -35.83
C GLN A 263 2.25 -12.12 -35.10
N TRP A 264 2.12 -10.83 -34.79
CA TRP A 264 3.15 -10.08 -34.07
C TRP A 264 3.40 -10.63 -32.65
N LEU A 265 2.33 -11.03 -31.95
CA LEU A 265 2.39 -11.65 -30.63
C LEU A 265 3.04 -13.04 -30.65
N ALA A 266 2.69 -13.87 -31.62
CA ALA A 266 3.29 -15.21 -31.78
C ALA A 266 4.80 -15.15 -32.06
N LEU A 267 5.28 -14.05 -32.66
CA LEU A 267 6.68 -13.79 -33.01
C LEU A 267 7.51 -13.10 -31.90
N ARG A 268 6.98 -12.92 -30.68
CA ARG A 268 7.76 -12.32 -29.58
C ARG A 268 8.92 -13.24 -29.14
N PRO A 269 10.13 -12.69 -28.85
CA PRO A 269 11.20 -13.47 -28.21
C PRO A 269 10.71 -14.10 -26.91
N GLU A 270 11.11 -15.34 -26.64
CA GLU A 270 10.69 -16.09 -25.45
C GLU A 270 9.17 -16.20 -25.21
N ALA A 271 8.31 -15.98 -26.23
CA ALA A 271 6.84 -16.08 -26.13
C ALA A 271 6.33 -17.39 -25.49
N LYS A 272 7.07 -18.50 -25.66
CA LYS A 272 6.75 -19.79 -25.03
C LYS A 272 6.96 -19.79 -23.50
N LYS A 273 7.94 -19.03 -23.00
CA LYS A 273 8.31 -18.91 -21.58
C LYS A 273 7.46 -17.85 -20.89
N PHE A 274 7.21 -16.73 -21.57
CA PHE A 274 6.42 -15.61 -21.07
C PHE A 274 5.02 -15.54 -21.74
N HIS A 275 4.36 -16.70 -21.91
CA HIS A 275 3.02 -16.78 -22.53
C HIS A 275 1.99 -15.90 -21.82
N LYS A 276 2.06 -15.79 -20.48
CA LYS A 276 1.16 -14.91 -19.71
C LYS A 276 1.29 -13.43 -20.13
N ALA A 277 2.48 -12.97 -20.52
CA ALA A 277 2.66 -11.61 -21.05
C ALA A 277 2.02 -11.46 -22.43
N VAL A 278 2.19 -12.45 -23.31
CA VAL A 278 1.53 -12.50 -24.65
C VAL A 278 0.01 -12.40 -24.50
N LEU A 279 -0.57 -13.20 -23.61
CA LEU A 279 -2.01 -13.24 -23.34
C LEU A 279 -2.54 -11.93 -22.72
N LEU A 280 -1.82 -11.33 -21.77
CA LEU A 280 -2.25 -10.06 -21.17
C LEU A 280 -2.20 -8.90 -22.19
N THR A 281 -1.16 -8.84 -23.03
CA THR A 281 -1.08 -7.86 -24.13
C THR A 281 -2.18 -8.07 -25.16
N ASP A 282 -2.51 -9.32 -25.48
CA ASP A 282 -3.61 -9.66 -26.37
C ASP A 282 -4.95 -9.08 -25.87
N ILE A 283 -5.32 -9.45 -24.64
CA ILE A 283 -6.55 -9.01 -23.98
C ILE A 283 -6.61 -7.47 -23.93
N ALA A 284 -5.51 -6.81 -23.55
CA ALA A 284 -5.43 -5.36 -23.47
C ALA A 284 -5.66 -4.68 -24.83
N MET A 285 -5.02 -5.17 -25.89
CA MET A 285 -5.12 -4.57 -27.23
C MET A 285 -6.48 -4.83 -27.88
N ARG A 286 -7.04 -6.05 -27.76
CA ARG A 286 -8.40 -6.32 -28.26
C ARG A 286 -9.45 -5.49 -27.51
N LYS A 287 -9.36 -5.33 -26.17
CA LYS A 287 -10.27 -4.44 -25.40
C LYS A 287 -10.18 -2.99 -25.87
N LYS A 288 -8.96 -2.49 -26.10
CA LYS A 288 -8.72 -1.13 -26.60
C LYS A 288 -9.29 -0.94 -28.01
N TRP A 289 -9.11 -1.94 -28.89
CA TRP A 289 -9.59 -1.89 -30.27
C TRP A 289 -11.12 -1.93 -30.34
N THR A 290 -11.80 -2.76 -29.54
CA THR A 290 -13.26 -2.71 -29.44
C THR A 290 -13.76 -1.35 -28.94
N ALA A 291 -13.08 -0.73 -27.97
CA ALA A 291 -13.46 0.58 -27.46
C ALA A 291 -13.25 1.70 -28.51
N THR A 292 -12.22 1.62 -29.35
CA THR A 292 -11.95 2.54 -30.46
C THR A 292 -11.05 1.84 -31.49
N PRO A 293 -11.58 1.42 -32.66
CA PRO A 293 -10.79 0.74 -33.68
C PRO A 293 -9.60 1.58 -34.17
N PHE A 294 -8.45 0.94 -34.36
CA PHE A 294 -7.21 1.57 -34.82
C PHE A 294 -6.45 0.66 -35.79
N LEU A 295 -5.54 1.24 -36.58
CA LEU A 295 -4.57 0.48 -37.39
C LEU A 295 -3.49 -0.12 -36.48
N PHE A 296 -3.08 -1.34 -36.78
CA PHE A 296 -2.04 -2.05 -36.03
C PHE A 296 -0.70 -1.27 -36.05
N ASP A 297 0.03 -1.32 -34.93
CA ASP A 297 1.35 -0.67 -34.77
C ASP A 297 2.23 -1.51 -33.84
N GLY A 298 2.95 -2.44 -34.45
CA GLY A 298 3.91 -3.31 -33.78
C GLY A 298 5.22 -2.63 -33.35
N GLY A 299 5.43 -1.36 -33.70
CA GLY A 299 6.66 -0.60 -33.43
C GLY A 299 6.58 0.30 -32.20
N ARG A 300 5.40 0.85 -31.87
CA ARG A 300 5.18 1.67 -30.67
C ARG A 300 4.20 1.04 -29.68
N TRP A 301 2.90 1.05 -30.00
CA TRP A 301 1.86 0.83 -28.98
C TRP A 301 1.77 -0.63 -28.52
N HIS A 302 1.81 -1.60 -29.43
CA HIS A 302 1.80 -3.02 -29.07
C HIS A 302 3.11 -3.39 -28.35
N LYS A 303 4.25 -2.84 -28.80
CA LYS A 303 5.54 -3.02 -28.13
C LYS A 303 5.54 -2.48 -26.69
N LEU A 304 5.03 -1.27 -26.47
CA LEU A 304 5.02 -0.65 -25.14
C LEU A 304 4.18 -1.46 -24.12
N GLU A 305 3.00 -1.94 -24.52
CA GLU A 305 2.15 -2.74 -23.64
C GLU A 305 2.69 -4.17 -23.46
N TYR A 306 3.36 -4.73 -24.48
CA TYR A 306 4.07 -6.00 -24.35
C TYR A 306 5.26 -5.90 -23.39
N ASP A 307 6.14 -4.91 -23.57
CA ASP A 307 7.32 -4.74 -22.73
C ASP A 307 6.94 -4.54 -21.25
N LYS A 308 5.82 -3.84 -20.99
CA LYS A 308 5.21 -3.70 -19.66
C LYS A 308 4.75 -5.04 -19.08
N HIS A 309 3.86 -5.76 -19.77
CA HIS A 309 3.37 -7.05 -19.28
C HIS A 309 4.46 -8.12 -19.21
N HIS A 310 5.47 -8.04 -20.07
CA HIS A 310 6.66 -8.89 -20.01
C HIS A 310 7.50 -8.57 -18.77
N ALA A 311 7.70 -7.30 -18.44
CA ALA A 311 8.40 -6.91 -17.20
C ALA A 311 7.65 -7.39 -15.95
N ASP A 312 6.32 -7.20 -15.89
CA ASP A 312 5.47 -7.68 -14.79
C ASP A 312 5.60 -9.20 -14.60
N VAL A 313 5.41 -9.99 -15.68
CA VAL A 313 5.48 -11.46 -15.64
C VAL A 313 6.91 -11.96 -15.38
N GLN A 314 7.93 -11.27 -15.89
CA GLN A 314 9.34 -11.57 -15.63
C GLN A 314 9.71 -11.30 -14.16
N TRP A 315 9.14 -10.25 -13.56
CA TRP A 315 9.27 -9.96 -12.13
C TRP A 315 8.57 -11.03 -11.29
N ASP A 316 7.33 -11.40 -11.61
CA ASP A 316 6.61 -12.47 -10.91
C ASP A 316 7.35 -13.83 -11.01
N HIS A 317 7.95 -14.12 -12.17
CA HIS A 317 8.85 -15.28 -12.32
C HIS A 317 10.06 -15.19 -11.38
N LYS A 318 10.78 -14.05 -11.36
CA LYS A 318 11.90 -13.83 -10.44
C LYS A 318 11.48 -13.92 -8.97
N GLN A 319 10.30 -13.42 -8.61
CA GLN A 319 9.78 -13.48 -7.24
C GLN A 319 9.34 -14.89 -6.85
N ALA A 320 8.77 -15.68 -7.76
CA ALA A 320 8.50 -17.10 -7.54
C ALA A 320 9.79 -17.91 -7.38
N GLU A 321 10.84 -17.58 -8.15
CA GLU A 321 12.19 -18.14 -8.02
C GLU A 321 12.82 -17.77 -6.66
N ASN A 322 12.73 -16.51 -6.23
CA ASN A 322 13.24 -16.02 -4.94
C ASN A 322 12.46 -16.56 -3.72
N ALA A 323 11.13 -16.60 -3.78
CA ALA A 323 10.30 -17.13 -2.70
C ALA A 323 10.54 -18.64 -2.48
N SER A 324 10.88 -19.36 -3.55
CA SER A 324 11.30 -20.77 -3.47
C SER A 324 12.68 -20.94 -2.81
N ALA A 325 13.55 -19.91 -2.82
CA ALA A 325 14.87 -19.94 -2.20
C ALA A 325 14.84 -19.66 -0.69
N THR A 326 13.95 -18.77 -0.23
CA THR A 326 13.89 -18.32 1.18
C THR A 326 13.35 -19.36 2.16
N SER A 327 12.64 -20.39 1.68
CA SER A 327 11.94 -21.38 2.52
C SER A 327 12.84 -22.33 3.34
N LEU A 328 14.17 -22.21 3.24
CA LEU A 328 15.08 -23.37 3.31
C LEU A 328 16.19 -23.31 4.36
N LEU A 329 16.21 -22.27 5.21
CA LEU A 329 17.13 -22.12 6.33
C LEU A 329 16.51 -22.64 7.64
N PRO A 330 17.19 -23.49 8.43
CA PRO A 330 16.68 -23.96 9.72
C PRO A 330 16.86 -22.90 10.81
N ALA A 331 15.93 -22.86 11.77
CA ALA A 331 16.03 -22.02 12.95
C ALA A 331 17.15 -22.51 13.88
N THR A 332 18.20 -21.72 14.08
CA THR A 332 19.27 -21.99 15.04
C THR A 332 18.93 -21.40 16.41
N SER A 333 18.73 -22.28 17.39
CA SER A 333 18.55 -21.91 18.79
C SER A 333 19.83 -21.31 19.38
N TYR A 334 19.74 -20.12 19.96
CA TYR A 334 20.82 -19.51 20.74
C TYR A 334 20.95 -20.21 22.10
N ILE A 335 22.16 -20.65 22.46
CA ILE A 335 22.52 -21.11 23.82
C ILE A 335 23.71 -20.25 24.27
N PRO A 336 23.67 -19.62 25.47
CA PRO A 336 24.72 -18.71 25.91
C PRO A 336 25.97 -19.46 26.38
N THR A 337 27.13 -19.07 25.85
CA THR A 337 28.44 -19.63 26.22
C THR A 337 28.91 -19.06 27.56
N THR A 338 29.22 -19.92 28.53
CA THR A 338 29.95 -19.54 29.76
C THR A 338 31.15 -20.45 29.99
N SER A 339 32.26 -19.82 30.41
CA SER A 339 33.51 -20.32 30.99
C SER A 339 34.03 -21.75 30.69
N LEU A 340 35.30 -21.79 30.28
CA LEU A 340 36.16 -22.98 30.25
C LEU A 340 36.40 -23.54 31.66
N LEU A 341 36.47 -24.88 31.81
CA LEU A 341 37.41 -25.66 32.66
C LEU A 341 37.28 -27.18 32.28
N PRO A 342 38.28 -28.05 32.55
CA PRO A 342 38.43 -29.32 31.81
C PRO A 342 37.98 -30.63 32.52
N ALA A 343 37.46 -31.54 31.70
CA ALA A 343 37.59 -33.01 31.70
C ALA A 343 37.46 -33.86 33.00
N ALA A 344 36.46 -34.76 33.00
CA ALA A 344 36.54 -36.07 33.66
C ALA A 344 35.73 -37.13 32.88
N ASN A 345 36.29 -38.33 32.69
CA ASN A 345 35.67 -39.44 31.96
C ASN A 345 34.68 -40.24 32.84
N ILE A 346 33.42 -40.45 32.40
CA ILE A 346 32.65 -41.69 32.66
C ILE A 346 31.70 -41.97 31.47
N ALA A 347 31.77 -43.18 30.93
CA ALA A 347 30.70 -43.90 30.24
C ALA A 347 30.37 -45.16 31.09
N PRO A 348 29.24 -45.90 30.98
CA PRO A 348 28.49 -46.14 29.72
C PRO A 348 26.96 -46.35 29.86
N THR A 349 26.37 -46.99 28.83
CA THR A 349 25.08 -47.75 28.74
C THR A 349 23.86 -47.08 28.11
N GLN A 350 23.44 -47.65 26.97
CA GLN A 350 22.06 -47.65 26.46
C GLN A 350 21.30 -48.87 27.05
N PRO A 351 19.96 -48.96 26.86
CA PRO A 351 19.51 -49.82 25.76
C PRO A 351 18.31 -49.32 24.93
N ASN A 352 18.33 -49.72 23.65
CA ASN A 352 17.25 -49.78 22.65
C ASN A 352 15.79 -49.78 23.12
N ILE A 353 14.92 -49.04 22.40
CA ILE A 353 13.66 -49.56 21.83
C ILE A 353 13.51 -49.08 20.38
N SER A 354 12.93 -49.94 19.53
CA SER A 354 12.90 -49.90 18.07
C SER A 354 11.91 -48.92 17.43
N ALA A 355 12.08 -48.71 16.12
CA ALA A 355 11.29 -47.83 15.26
C ALA A 355 9.90 -48.36 14.86
N VAL A 356 8.98 -47.44 14.54
CA VAL A 356 7.89 -47.63 13.56
C VAL A 356 7.74 -46.35 12.72
N GLN A 357 7.64 -46.49 11.40
CA GLN A 357 7.41 -45.40 10.44
C GLN A 357 5.91 -45.19 10.16
N PRO A 358 5.44 -43.96 9.87
CA PRO A 358 4.14 -43.74 9.21
C PRO A 358 4.26 -43.86 7.67
N PRO A 359 3.27 -44.45 6.97
CA PRO A 359 3.31 -44.62 5.51
C PRO A 359 2.61 -43.50 4.70
N SER A 360 3.12 -43.30 3.48
CA SER A 360 2.41 -42.92 2.23
C SER A 360 1.38 -41.76 2.18
N LYS A 361 1.76 -40.72 1.43
CA LYS A 361 0.91 -39.88 0.52
C LYS A 361 0.17 -40.75 -0.54
N PRO A 362 -0.83 -40.28 -1.34
CA PRO A 362 -1.03 -38.89 -1.82
C PRO A 362 -2.46 -38.35 -2.08
N GLY A 363 -2.57 -37.04 -2.33
CA GLY A 363 -3.73 -36.37 -2.94
C GLY A 363 -3.41 -34.93 -3.34
N ARG A 364 -3.98 -34.42 -4.44
CA ARG A 364 -3.76 -33.05 -5.00
C ARG A 364 -5.12 -32.36 -5.20
N LEU A 365 -5.24 -31.09 -4.78
CA LEU A 365 -6.11 -30.00 -5.26
C LEU A 365 -5.88 -28.81 -4.29
N GLY A 366 -5.94 -27.51 -4.63
CA GLY A 366 -6.06 -26.85 -5.93
C GLY A 366 -6.90 -25.56 -5.83
N ALA A 367 -6.35 -24.40 -6.26
CA ALA A 367 -7.03 -23.10 -6.43
C ALA A 367 -7.53 -22.35 -5.16
N LEU A 368 -7.91 -21.05 -5.15
CA LEU A 368 -7.37 -19.78 -5.73
C LEU A 368 -8.36 -18.64 -5.38
N ALA A 369 -7.90 -17.49 -4.81
CA ALA A 369 -8.58 -16.17 -4.76
C ALA A 369 -7.86 -15.24 -3.75
N ALA A 370 -7.91 -13.90 -3.79
CA ALA A 370 -8.32 -12.96 -4.83
C ALA A 370 -7.50 -11.65 -4.71
N GLN A 371 -7.26 -10.97 -5.83
CA GLN A 371 -6.58 -9.68 -5.84
C GLN A 371 -7.52 -8.53 -5.46
N GLY A 372 -7.08 -7.69 -4.53
CA GLY A 372 -7.67 -6.38 -4.26
C GLY A 372 -6.60 -5.47 -3.67
N ARG A 373 -6.11 -4.51 -4.46
CA ARG A 373 -4.93 -3.69 -4.14
C ARG A 373 -5.09 -2.95 -2.81
N SER A 374 -4.49 -3.48 -1.75
CA SER A 374 -4.35 -2.81 -0.45
C SER A 374 -2.97 -2.20 -0.31
N LEU A 375 -2.91 -0.89 -0.10
CA LEU A 375 -1.71 -0.26 0.44
C LEU A 375 -1.45 -0.84 1.84
N PHE A 376 -0.20 -1.26 2.08
CA PHE A 376 0.30 -2.10 3.18
C PHE A 376 -0.10 -3.60 3.11
N GLN A 377 0.91 -4.45 2.86
CA GLN A 377 0.91 -5.88 3.19
C GLN A 377 2.10 -6.20 4.13
N LYS A 378 1.85 -7.05 5.13
CA LYS A 378 2.91 -7.76 5.87
C LYS A 378 3.25 -9.04 5.08
N GLY A 379 4.50 -9.49 5.15
CA GLY A 379 4.99 -10.69 4.43
C GLY A 379 4.47 -12.02 4.99
N THR A 380 4.63 -13.09 4.21
CA THR A 380 4.18 -14.46 4.49
C THR A 380 5.28 -15.50 4.19
N ALA A 381 5.29 -16.62 4.94
CA ALA A 381 6.29 -17.68 4.86
C ALA A 381 6.11 -18.66 3.66
N GLY A 382 7.12 -19.51 3.40
CA GLY A 382 7.33 -20.21 2.11
C GLY A 382 6.89 -21.69 1.99
N GLY A 383 7.26 -22.32 0.86
CA GLY A 383 6.88 -23.68 0.44
C GLY A 383 8.00 -24.55 -0.20
N PRO A 384 7.71 -25.77 -0.70
CA PRO A 384 8.68 -26.88 -0.73
C PRO A 384 9.69 -26.98 -1.90
N ARG A 385 10.87 -27.57 -1.58
CA ARG A 385 12.09 -27.81 -2.40
C ARG A 385 11.91 -28.55 -3.74
N GLN A 386 12.81 -28.29 -4.71
CA GLN A 386 13.03 -29.07 -5.94
C GLN A 386 14.39 -29.82 -5.94
N ASP A 387 14.43 -31.02 -6.55
CA ASP A 387 15.62 -31.90 -6.60
C ASP A 387 16.67 -31.51 -7.66
N VAL A 388 17.92 -31.96 -7.47
CA VAL A 388 19.05 -31.79 -8.41
C VAL A 388 19.11 -32.94 -9.44
N CYS A 389 19.54 -32.64 -10.68
CA CYS A 389 19.69 -33.64 -11.71
C CYS A 389 21.00 -34.46 -11.59
N LEU A 390 20.88 -35.77 -11.32
CA LEU A 390 21.98 -36.75 -11.30
C LEU A 390 22.66 -37.00 -12.66
N LEU A 391 22.22 -36.39 -13.76
CA LEU A 391 22.92 -36.49 -15.05
C LEU A 391 23.88 -35.33 -15.28
N CYS A 392 23.42 -34.09 -15.09
CA CYS A 392 24.12 -32.87 -15.50
C CYS A 392 24.47 -31.93 -14.33
N ALA A 393 24.22 -32.33 -13.09
CA ALA A 393 24.38 -31.55 -11.86
C ALA A 393 23.50 -30.27 -11.73
N LYS A 394 22.69 -29.89 -12.72
CA LYS A 394 21.84 -28.67 -12.66
C LYS A 394 20.49 -28.90 -11.94
N ARG A 395 19.91 -27.84 -11.35
CA ARG A 395 18.54 -27.81 -10.79
C ARG A 395 17.48 -27.51 -11.88
N GLY A 396 16.21 -27.41 -11.48
CA GLY A 396 15.11 -26.89 -12.32
C GLY A 396 14.51 -27.86 -13.35
N HIS A 397 14.97 -29.11 -13.42
CA HIS A 397 14.39 -30.12 -14.30
C HIS A 397 14.51 -31.54 -13.74
N LYS A 398 13.55 -32.41 -14.07
CA LYS A 398 13.61 -33.83 -13.71
C LYS A 398 14.64 -34.56 -14.58
N GLN A 399 15.35 -35.52 -14.00
CA GLN A 399 16.40 -36.31 -14.67
C GLN A 399 15.93 -37.00 -15.97
N ALA A 400 14.65 -37.37 -16.06
CA ALA A 400 14.04 -37.95 -17.27
C ALA A 400 13.73 -36.93 -18.40
N ARG A 401 13.98 -35.64 -18.18
CA ARG A 401 13.84 -34.54 -19.17
C ARG A 401 15.14 -33.74 -19.32
N CYS A 402 16.28 -34.34 -18.94
CA CYS A 402 17.59 -33.73 -19.07
C CYS A 402 18.10 -33.88 -20.52
N ASN A 403 18.23 -32.76 -21.23
CA ASN A 403 18.73 -32.70 -22.60
C ASN A 403 20.19 -32.18 -22.69
N GLU A 404 20.84 -31.97 -21.54
CA GLU A 404 22.24 -31.57 -21.44
C GLU A 404 23.14 -32.69 -21.98
N LYS A 405 24.19 -32.31 -22.72
CA LYS A 405 25.18 -33.26 -23.28
C LYS A 405 26.53 -33.20 -22.54
N ALA A 406 26.76 -32.13 -21.78
CA ALA A 406 27.97 -31.89 -21.01
C ALA A 406 27.64 -31.17 -19.68
N PHE A 407 28.55 -31.25 -18.72
CA PHE A 407 28.54 -30.46 -17.50
C PHE A 407 28.93 -29.01 -17.79
N ALA A 408 28.76 -28.12 -16.79
CA ALA A 408 29.13 -26.70 -16.92
C ALA A 408 30.64 -26.47 -17.11
N ASP A 409 31.49 -27.45 -16.77
CA ASP A 409 32.93 -27.45 -17.02
C ASP A 409 33.32 -28.01 -18.41
N GLY A 410 32.33 -28.28 -19.27
CA GLY A 410 32.53 -28.81 -20.62
C GLY A 410 32.75 -30.32 -20.72
N LYS A 411 32.89 -31.05 -19.60
CA LYS A 411 33.06 -32.52 -19.64
C LYS A 411 31.77 -33.22 -20.11
N PRO A 412 31.85 -34.27 -20.94
CA PRO A 412 30.66 -34.97 -21.43
C PRO A 412 29.95 -35.71 -20.29
N ILE A 413 28.62 -35.74 -20.35
CA ILE A 413 27.80 -36.51 -19.42
C ILE A 413 27.90 -37.99 -19.77
N ARG A 414 28.18 -38.84 -18.78
CA ARG A 414 28.47 -40.28 -18.96
C ARG A 414 27.36 -41.22 -18.51
N ALA A 415 26.33 -40.72 -17.83
CA ALA A 415 25.15 -41.51 -17.45
C ALA A 415 23.91 -41.06 -18.23
N ARG A 416 22.93 -41.95 -18.40
CA ARG A 416 21.64 -41.66 -19.06
C ARG A 416 20.48 -42.33 -18.32
N ILE A 417 19.26 -41.84 -18.54
CA ILE A 417 18.04 -42.53 -18.10
C ILE A 417 17.53 -43.42 -19.24
N VAL A 418 17.35 -44.71 -18.97
CA VAL A 418 16.70 -45.68 -19.88
C VAL A 418 15.63 -46.40 -19.06
N ASN A 419 14.38 -46.43 -19.54
CA ASN A 419 13.23 -47.05 -18.84
C ASN A 419 13.15 -46.67 -17.34
N HIS A 420 13.30 -45.37 -17.05
CA HIS A 420 13.35 -44.77 -15.70
C HIS A 420 14.51 -45.20 -14.78
N LYS A 421 15.41 -46.08 -15.24
CA LYS A 421 16.64 -46.49 -14.55
C LYS A 421 17.81 -45.58 -14.95
N LEU A 422 18.76 -45.37 -14.04
CA LEU A 422 20.01 -44.67 -14.32
C LEU A 422 21.02 -45.70 -14.83
N VAL A 423 21.61 -45.46 -16.00
CA VAL A 423 22.42 -46.46 -16.72
C VAL A 423 23.73 -45.82 -17.21
N GLY A 424 24.82 -46.56 -17.09
CA GLY A 424 26.15 -46.17 -17.55
C GLY A 424 26.35 -46.22 -19.06
N LEU A 425 27.51 -45.73 -19.53
CA LEU A 425 27.95 -45.94 -20.93
C LEU A 425 28.15 -47.44 -21.24
N ASP A 426 28.51 -48.23 -20.24
CA ASP A 426 28.65 -49.69 -20.30
C ASP A 426 27.31 -50.45 -20.32
N GLY A 427 26.18 -49.75 -20.26
CA GLY A 427 24.84 -50.33 -20.26
C GLY A 427 24.37 -50.90 -18.92
N LYS A 428 25.17 -50.80 -17.85
CA LYS A 428 24.83 -51.33 -16.52
C LYS A 428 24.08 -50.31 -15.66
N GLU A 429 23.21 -50.79 -14.77
CA GLU A 429 22.38 -49.92 -13.92
C GLU A 429 23.20 -49.34 -12.76
N ILE A 430 23.15 -48.02 -12.58
CA ILE A 430 23.84 -47.28 -11.51
C ILE A 430 22.84 -47.00 -10.38
N CYS A 431 23.23 -47.27 -9.14
CA CYS A 431 22.35 -47.05 -8.00
C CYS A 431 22.10 -45.54 -7.74
N ARG A 432 20.85 -45.12 -7.94
CA ARG A 432 20.40 -43.73 -7.75
C ARG A 432 20.38 -43.32 -6.27
N ALA A 433 20.00 -44.22 -5.37
CA ALA A 433 19.96 -43.97 -3.93
C ALA A 433 21.36 -43.73 -3.37
N TRP A 434 22.32 -44.60 -3.72
CA TRP A 434 23.73 -44.43 -3.34
C TRP A 434 24.32 -43.10 -3.84
N ASN A 435 23.99 -42.71 -5.08
CA ASN A 435 24.49 -41.46 -5.67
C ASN A 435 23.87 -40.18 -5.07
N ALA A 436 22.64 -40.24 -4.57
CA ALA A 436 21.89 -39.07 -4.10
C ALA A 436 21.93 -38.87 -2.58
N THR A 437 21.89 -39.96 -1.81
CA THR A 437 21.82 -39.93 -0.34
C THR A 437 22.65 -41.07 0.25
N SER A 438 22.09 -42.28 0.35
CA SER A 438 22.75 -43.49 0.83
C SER A 438 21.99 -44.73 0.33
N CYS A 439 22.62 -45.90 0.36
CA CYS A 439 22.00 -47.17 -0.02
C CYS A 439 22.43 -48.27 0.95
N ASP A 440 21.49 -49.16 1.27
CA ASP A 440 21.62 -50.31 2.19
C ASP A 440 22.26 -51.56 1.54
N GLY A 441 22.56 -51.52 0.24
CA GLY A 441 23.14 -52.65 -0.49
C GLY A 441 22.16 -53.79 -0.81
N SER A 442 20.88 -53.64 -0.49
CA SER A 442 19.82 -54.67 -0.63
C SER A 442 19.62 -55.23 -2.05
N HIS A 443 20.20 -54.59 -3.07
CA HIS A 443 20.12 -54.99 -4.47
C HIS A 443 21.34 -55.78 -4.99
N GLY A 444 22.38 -55.99 -4.18
CA GLY A 444 23.62 -56.69 -4.58
C GLY A 444 24.30 -56.11 -5.82
N ASP A 445 25.10 -56.93 -6.52
CA ASP A 445 25.86 -56.53 -7.73
C ASP A 445 24.99 -56.16 -8.94
N VAL A 446 23.66 -56.25 -8.84
CA VAL A 446 22.71 -55.91 -9.90
C VAL A 446 22.73 -54.41 -10.24
N ARG A 447 23.17 -53.56 -9.30
CA ARG A 447 23.37 -52.12 -9.54
C ARG A 447 24.73 -51.65 -9.03
N GLN A 448 25.48 -50.96 -9.88
CA GLN A 448 26.80 -50.43 -9.53
C GLN A 448 26.70 -49.24 -8.56
N HIS A 449 27.51 -49.27 -7.51
CA HIS A 449 27.79 -48.14 -6.62
C HIS A 449 28.97 -47.33 -7.17
N ILE A 450 28.70 -46.61 -8.28
CA ILE A 450 29.67 -45.72 -8.95
C ILE A 450 29.07 -44.34 -9.16
N CYS A 451 29.90 -43.31 -9.12
CA CYS A 451 29.50 -41.92 -9.28
C CYS A 451 28.89 -41.67 -10.66
N ALA A 452 27.64 -41.18 -10.71
CA ALA A 452 26.94 -40.87 -11.96
C ALA A 452 27.64 -39.79 -12.82
N PHE A 453 28.48 -38.95 -12.23
CA PHE A 453 29.17 -37.87 -12.93
C PHE A 453 30.55 -38.27 -13.48
N CYS A 454 31.37 -39.00 -12.72
CA CYS A 454 32.75 -39.33 -13.08
C CYS A 454 33.06 -40.84 -13.21
N PHE A 455 32.13 -41.71 -12.81
CA PHE A 455 32.22 -43.18 -12.83
C PHE A 455 33.25 -43.78 -11.86
N SER A 456 33.76 -43.00 -10.90
CA SER A 456 34.54 -43.52 -9.77
C SER A 456 33.66 -44.25 -8.76
N ALA A 457 34.15 -45.37 -8.22
CA ALA A 457 33.52 -46.06 -7.08
C ALA A 457 33.84 -45.39 -5.72
N ALA A 458 34.78 -44.44 -5.67
CA ALA A 458 35.32 -43.89 -4.42
C ALA A 458 34.39 -42.88 -3.71
N HIS A 459 33.44 -42.28 -4.42
CA HIS A 459 32.54 -41.25 -3.87
C HIS A 459 31.20 -41.20 -4.63
N ARG A 460 30.19 -40.58 -4.04
CA ARG A 460 28.83 -40.41 -4.61
C ARG A 460 28.80 -39.22 -5.58
N ALA A 461 27.72 -39.07 -6.35
CA ALA A 461 27.53 -37.89 -7.20
C ALA A 461 27.37 -36.59 -6.39
N PHE A 462 26.52 -36.60 -5.36
CA PHE A 462 26.26 -35.41 -4.52
C PHE A 462 27.23 -35.24 -3.33
N ASP A 463 28.31 -36.02 -3.27
CA ASP A 463 29.49 -35.66 -2.45
C ASP A 463 30.29 -34.49 -3.08
N TRP A 464 29.95 -34.09 -4.31
CA TRP A 464 30.49 -32.94 -5.06
C TRP A 464 32.03 -32.91 -5.25
N GLN A 465 32.71 -34.04 -5.02
CA GLN A 465 34.17 -34.16 -5.16
C GLN A 465 34.66 -34.09 -6.61
N CYS A 466 33.80 -34.37 -7.61
CA CYS A 466 34.18 -34.42 -9.03
C CYS A 466 33.47 -33.38 -9.93
N GLN A 467 32.41 -32.74 -9.43
CA GLN A 467 31.62 -31.70 -10.09
C GLN A 467 31.22 -30.68 -9.02
N ARG A 468 31.28 -29.37 -9.33
CA ARG A 468 31.03 -28.32 -8.34
C ARG A 468 29.55 -28.28 -7.94
N ASN A 469 29.27 -28.14 -6.64
CA ASN A 469 27.91 -27.92 -6.13
C ASN A 469 27.35 -26.59 -6.69
N PRO A 470 26.19 -26.59 -7.38
CA PRO A 470 25.55 -25.37 -7.88
C PRO A 470 25.21 -24.32 -6.82
N GLU A 471 25.07 -24.71 -5.54
CA GLU A 471 24.73 -23.76 -4.45
C GLU A 471 25.87 -22.79 -4.10
N PHE A 472 27.10 -23.08 -4.51
CA PHE A 472 28.27 -22.19 -4.30
C PHE A 472 28.67 -21.40 -5.55
N LEU A 473 27.84 -21.42 -6.60
CA LEU A 473 27.97 -20.49 -7.72
C LEU A 473 27.31 -19.16 -7.33
N VAL A 474 28.06 -18.37 -6.53
CA VAL A 474 27.75 -16.96 -6.26
C VAL A 474 27.53 -16.27 -7.60
N ALA A 475 26.37 -15.62 -7.76
CA ALA A 475 26.13 -14.76 -8.91
C ALA A 475 27.25 -13.70 -8.93
N PRO A 476 28.02 -13.54 -10.01
CA PRO A 476 29.03 -12.48 -10.07
C PRO A 476 28.32 -11.16 -9.79
N ALA A 477 28.92 -10.32 -8.94
CA ALA A 477 28.34 -9.04 -8.58
C ALA A 477 27.90 -8.30 -9.84
N ASP A 478 26.61 -7.97 -9.93
CA ASP A 478 26.11 -7.16 -11.03
C ASP A 478 26.97 -5.89 -11.07
N PRO A 479 27.71 -5.62 -12.17
CA PRO A 479 28.38 -4.34 -12.29
C PRO A 479 27.30 -3.26 -12.22
N ALA A 480 27.58 -2.18 -11.48
CA ALA A 480 26.66 -1.07 -11.26
C ALA A 480 25.93 -0.74 -12.58
N PRO A 481 24.59 -0.60 -12.57
CA PRO A 481 23.78 -0.57 -13.78
C PRO A 481 24.38 0.46 -14.72
N SER A 482 24.78 0.01 -15.92
CA SER A 482 25.61 0.82 -16.81
C SER A 482 24.89 2.12 -17.14
N HIS A 483 25.25 3.19 -16.43
CA HIS A 483 24.74 4.52 -16.70
C HIS A 483 25.04 4.82 -18.18
N PRO A 484 24.08 5.37 -18.94
CA PRO A 484 24.39 5.83 -20.29
C PRO A 484 25.58 6.78 -20.18
N VAL A 485 26.69 6.43 -20.84
CA VAL A 485 27.96 7.13 -20.72
C VAL A 485 27.73 8.61 -20.96
N PHE A 486 27.83 9.40 -19.89
CA PHE A 486 27.67 10.84 -19.97
C PHE A 486 28.88 11.38 -20.72
N VAL A 487 28.70 11.70 -22.01
CA VAL A 487 29.65 12.53 -22.74
C VAL A 487 29.68 13.86 -22.01
N PRO A 488 30.80 14.24 -21.36
CA PRO A 488 30.86 15.51 -20.68
C PRO A 488 30.70 16.63 -21.72
N PRO A 489 29.97 17.72 -21.40
CA PRO A 489 29.94 18.87 -22.29
C PRO A 489 31.38 19.34 -22.50
N THR A 490 31.72 19.66 -23.75
CA THR A 490 33.07 20.05 -24.20
C THR A 490 33.54 21.41 -23.67
N ALA A 491 32.80 22.02 -22.75
CA ALA A 491 33.21 23.20 -22.01
C ALA A 491 33.70 22.80 -20.61
N SER A 492 34.88 23.28 -20.23
CA SER A 492 35.37 23.17 -18.86
C SER A 492 34.47 23.96 -17.92
N LEU A 493 33.67 23.25 -17.11
CA LEU A 493 32.91 23.83 -16.01
C LEU A 493 33.83 24.69 -15.13
N SER A 494 33.32 25.81 -14.63
CA SER A 494 34.02 26.55 -13.58
C SER A 494 34.25 25.62 -12.37
N PRO A 495 35.36 25.78 -11.61
CA PRO A 495 35.61 24.95 -10.43
C PRO A 495 34.45 24.98 -9.42
N GLU A 496 33.77 26.12 -9.30
CA GLU A 496 32.57 26.30 -8.48
C GLU A 496 31.39 25.46 -9.00
N PHE A 497 31.09 25.51 -10.31
CA PHE A 497 29.99 24.72 -10.88
C PHE A 497 30.27 23.22 -10.87
N ALA A 498 31.53 22.82 -11.07
CA ALA A 498 31.97 21.43 -10.93
C ALA A 498 31.79 20.90 -9.50
N GLU A 499 32.10 21.72 -8.48
CA GLU A 499 31.85 21.41 -7.07
C GLU A 499 30.34 21.30 -6.80
N ILE A 500 29.51 22.29 -7.16
CA ILE A 500 28.06 22.25 -6.90
C ILE A 500 27.41 21.01 -7.55
N ARG A 501 27.84 20.69 -8.77
CA ARG A 501 27.39 19.51 -9.51
C ARG A 501 27.70 18.23 -8.74
N THR A 502 28.93 18.04 -8.27
CA THR A 502 29.36 16.80 -7.59
C THR A 502 29.03 16.77 -6.09
N ARG A 503 28.77 17.91 -5.45
CA ARG A 503 28.60 18.08 -3.99
C ARG A 503 27.69 17.02 -3.35
N ILE A 504 28.26 16.21 -2.47
CA ILE A 504 27.55 15.28 -1.60
C ILE A 504 27.51 15.86 -0.19
N ASN A 505 26.30 16.05 0.35
CA ASN A 505 26.11 16.58 1.70
C ASN A 505 25.55 15.46 2.60
N CYS A 506 26.43 14.61 3.10
CA CYS A 506 26.11 13.58 4.08
C CYS A 506 26.53 14.08 5.48
N PRO A 507 25.63 14.22 6.46
CA PRO A 507 25.99 14.70 7.80
C PRO A 507 26.57 13.59 8.70
N TYR A 508 26.42 12.33 8.30
CA TYR A 508 26.94 11.16 9.00
C TYR A 508 28.41 10.95 8.69
N ASP A 509 29.12 10.31 9.62
CA ASP A 509 30.47 9.80 9.33
C ASP A 509 30.37 8.52 8.50
N VAL A 510 30.80 8.59 7.24
CA VAL A 510 30.63 7.50 6.26
C VAL A 510 31.73 6.45 6.39
N ASP A 511 32.95 6.87 6.73
CA ASP A 511 34.07 5.97 6.99
C ASP A 511 33.81 5.13 8.25
N GLU A 512 33.28 5.76 9.29
CA GLU A 512 32.88 5.07 10.51
C GLU A 512 31.66 4.18 10.31
N MET A 513 30.68 4.59 9.49
CA MET A 513 29.56 3.73 9.11
C MET A 513 30.05 2.43 8.45
N GLU A 514 30.97 2.52 7.50
CA GLU A 514 31.59 1.36 6.85
C GLU A 514 32.34 0.48 7.86
N ARG A 515 33.20 1.08 8.68
CA ARG A 515 33.96 0.39 9.73
C ARG A 515 33.06 -0.37 10.71
N LEU A 516 31.93 0.20 11.11
CA LEU A 516 31.01 -0.40 12.07
C LEU A 516 30.08 -1.44 11.46
N LEU A 517 29.66 -1.26 10.20
CA LEU A 517 28.97 -2.32 9.47
C LEU A 517 29.86 -3.56 9.35
N HIS A 518 31.14 -3.38 9.01
CA HIS A 518 32.12 -4.46 8.94
C HIS A 518 32.37 -5.11 10.31
N LEU A 519 32.67 -4.31 11.34
CA LEU A 519 32.98 -4.78 12.71
C LEU A 519 31.87 -5.67 13.31
N PHE A 520 30.61 -5.38 12.99
CA PHE A 520 29.46 -6.12 13.50
C PHE A 520 28.85 -7.13 12.51
N GLY A 521 29.46 -7.33 11.32
CA GLY A 521 28.95 -8.28 10.31
C GLY A 521 27.56 -7.90 9.75
N LEU A 522 27.31 -6.60 9.57
CA LEU A 522 26.03 -6.04 9.14
C LEU A 522 25.99 -5.66 7.65
N GLU A 523 27.08 -5.85 6.92
CA GLU A 523 27.25 -5.45 5.51
C GLU A 523 26.16 -6.04 4.60
N ASP A 524 25.88 -7.34 4.72
CA ASP A 524 24.83 -8.05 3.97
C ASP A 524 23.40 -7.52 4.25
N GLN A 525 23.20 -6.89 5.41
CA GLN A 525 21.90 -6.28 5.77
C GLN A 525 21.75 -4.86 5.20
N HIS A 526 22.85 -4.25 4.76
CA HIS A 526 22.93 -2.87 4.27
C HIS A 526 23.68 -2.74 2.93
N PRO A 527 23.38 -3.57 1.90
CA PRO A 527 24.11 -3.58 0.63
C PRO A 527 24.05 -2.22 -0.08
N GLY A 528 25.20 -1.81 -0.63
CA GLY A 528 25.38 -0.54 -1.35
C GLY A 528 25.09 0.73 -0.53
N LEU A 529 24.95 0.63 0.80
CA LEU A 529 24.62 1.79 1.65
C LEU A 529 25.77 2.79 1.71
N VAL A 530 26.97 2.33 2.02
CA VAL A 530 28.17 3.18 2.13
C VAL A 530 28.43 3.90 0.82
N GLU A 531 28.42 3.18 -0.31
CA GLU A 531 28.56 3.77 -1.65
C GLU A 531 27.49 4.85 -1.91
N SER A 532 26.22 4.58 -1.58
CA SER A 532 25.14 5.58 -1.70
C SER A 532 25.35 6.80 -0.79
N MET A 533 25.99 6.63 0.37
CA MET A 533 26.32 7.73 1.30
C MET A 533 27.52 8.57 0.81
N ARG A 534 28.50 7.94 0.15
CA ARG A 534 29.67 8.63 -0.45
C ARG A 534 29.32 9.32 -1.76
N ASN A 535 28.51 8.70 -2.61
CA ASN A 535 28.26 9.12 -3.99
C ASN A 535 26.87 9.72 -4.22
N GLY A 536 25.96 9.63 -3.24
CA GLY A 536 24.58 10.09 -3.33
C GLY A 536 23.59 8.97 -3.70
N PHE A 537 22.35 9.07 -3.21
CA PHE A 537 21.34 8.04 -3.41
C PHE A 537 20.63 8.20 -4.76
N SER A 538 20.43 7.08 -5.47
CA SER A 538 19.47 7.03 -6.57
C SER A 538 18.08 7.43 -6.07
N MET A 539 17.36 8.23 -6.85
CA MET A 539 16.06 8.78 -6.44
C MET A 539 14.89 8.20 -7.25
N GLY A 540 15.17 7.47 -8.33
CA GLY A 540 14.19 6.91 -9.27
C GLY A 540 14.81 6.64 -10.64
N SER A 541 14.02 6.07 -11.55
CA SER A 541 14.42 5.73 -12.92
C SER A 541 14.08 6.87 -13.89
N PHE A 542 14.84 7.97 -13.81
CA PHE A 542 14.55 9.18 -14.57
C PHE A 542 14.90 9.07 -16.07
N LYS A 543 13.98 9.56 -16.92
CA LYS A 543 14.19 9.66 -18.37
C LYS A 543 14.82 11.01 -18.72
N PRO A 544 15.72 11.09 -19.72
CA PRO A 544 16.33 12.35 -20.15
C PRO A 544 15.30 13.45 -20.44
N LEU A 545 15.51 14.63 -19.86
CA LEU A 545 14.67 15.81 -20.05
C LEU A 545 14.88 16.41 -21.46
N ARG A 546 13.78 16.74 -22.14
CA ARG A 546 13.76 17.27 -23.52
C ARG A 546 13.58 18.80 -23.61
N GLY A 547 13.58 19.46 -22.46
CA GLY A 547 13.34 20.89 -22.27
C GLY A 547 13.26 21.18 -20.78
N ASP A 548 13.31 22.46 -20.39
CA ASP A 548 13.11 22.84 -18.99
C ASP A 548 11.61 22.90 -18.69
N GLY A 549 11.16 22.17 -17.68
CA GLY A 549 9.77 22.19 -17.22
C GLY A 549 9.67 22.82 -15.83
N GLY A 550 8.81 23.83 -15.62
CA GLY A 550 8.77 24.54 -14.34
C GLY A 550 7.50 25.34 -14.04
N PHE A 551 7.16 25.39 -12.76
CA PHE A 551 6.20 26.32 -12.16
C PHE A 551 6.91 27.09 -11.03
N PRO A 552 6.90 28.44 -11.01
CA PRO A 552 7.64 29.24 -10.02
C PRO A 552 6.92 29.34 -8.66
N GLU A 553 7.66 29.25 -7.53
CA GLU A 553 7.40 29.86 -6.19
C GLU A 553 8.29 29.21 -5.09
N SER A 554 8.40 29.80 -3.88
CA SER A 554 9.69 30.16 -3.24
C SER A 554 10.29 29.34 -2.06
N SER A 555 11.58 29.67 -1.74
CA SER A 555 12.28 29.73 -0.43
C SER A 555 13.39 28.71 -0.06
N VAL A 556 14.55 29.23 0.42
CA VAL A 556 15.80 28.51 0.77
C VAL A 556 16.61 29.19 1.90
N ALA A 557 17.07 28.40 2.89
CA ALA A 557 18.24 28.69 3.76
C ALA A 557 18.68 27.43 4.56
N ALA A 558 19.85 26.84 4.26
CA ALA A 558 20.57 25.83 5.10
C ALA A 558 21.87 25.23 4.48
N GLY A 559 22.42 25.74 3.37
CA GLY A 559 23.57 25.13 2.67
C GLY A 559 23.31 23.78 1.96
N ARG A 560 22.13 23.18 2.16
CA ARG A 560 21.66 21.95 1.47
C ARG A 560 21.21 22.16 0.02
N MET A 561 21.30 23.40 -0.44
CA MET A 561 20.91 23.85 -1.77
C MET A 561 21.89 24.94 -2.18
N SER A 562 22.24 24.99 -3.47
CA SER A 562 23.03 26.07 -4.05
C SER A 562 22.17 26.96 -4.92
N GLY A 563 22.46 28.26 -4.92
CA GLY A 563 21.73 29.32 -5.62
C GLY A 563 21.51 30.56 -4.74
N PRO A 564 20.82 31.60 -5.22
CA PRO A 564 20.09 31.63 -6.49
C PRO A 564 21.02 31.63 -7.72
N PHE A 565 20.58 30.96 -8.77
CA PHE A 565 21.24 30.89 -10.07
C PHE A 565 20.29 31.32 -11.19
N SER A 566 20.84 31.75 -12.33
CA SER A 566 20.09 31.88 -13.57
C SER A 566 19.75 30.50 -14.15
N ALA A 567 18.76 30.45 -15.05
CA ALA A 567 18.43 29.20 -15.74
C ALA A 567 19.60 28.67 -16.60
N ASN A 568 20.47 29.56 -17.08
CA ASN A 568 21.65 29.17 -17.87
C ASN A 568 22.69 28.50 -16.96
N ASP A 569 23.00 29.10 -15.82
CA ASP A 569 23.96 28.56 -14.85
C ASP A 569 23.49 27.18 -14.35
N VAL A 570 22.19 27.01 -14.07
CA VAL A 570 21.65 25.69 -13.69
C VAL A 570 21.84 24.66 -14.80
N ARG A 571 21.58 25.00 -16.08
CA ARG A 571 21.82 24.07 -17.20
C ARG A 571 23.29 23.71 -17.34
N GLU A 572 24.20 24.65 -17.08
CA GLU A 572 25.63 24.39 -17.08
C GLU A 572 26.01 23.44 -15.94
N ILE A 573 25.68 23.81 -14.69
CA ILE A 573 25.96 23.02 -13.48
C ILE A 573 25.42 21.59 -13.61
N VAL A 574 24.15 21.40 -13.97
CA VAL A 574 23.56 20.04 -14.04
C VAL A 574 23.89 19.30 -15.35
N GLY A 575 24.51 19.98 -16.33
CA GLY A 575 24.82 19.42 -17.64
C GLY A 575 23.56 19.06 -18.45
N GLY A 576 22.74 20.06 -18.76
CA GLY A 576 21.57 19.95 -19.63
C GLY A 576 20.28 20.47 -18.99
N HIS A 577 19.14 20.08 -19.55
CA HIS A 577 17.81 20.48 -19.07
C HIS A 577 17.52 20.04 -17.63
N PHE A 578 16.68 20.82 -16.95
CA PHE A 578 16.26 20.59 -15.57
C PHE A 578 14.74 20.70 -15.37
N GLN A 579 14.24 20.11 -14.29
CA GLN A 579 12.83 20.18 -13.89
C GLN A 579 12.70 20.92 -12.56
N CYS A 580 11.89 21.99 -12.59
CA CYS A 580 11.58 22.83 -11.44
C CYS A 580 10.20 22.49 -10.87
N SER A 581 10.16 22.02 -9.62
CA SER A 581 8.89 21.75 -8.93
C SER A 581 8.38 22.97 -8.17
N PRO A 582 7.07 23.31 -8.24
CA PRO A 582 6.53 24.42 -7.47
C PRO A 582 6.54 24.13 -5.98
N MET A 583 6.73 25.17 -5.20
CA MET A 583 6.63 25.13 -3.74
C MET A 583 5.17 25.31 -3.31
N ILE A 584 4.80 24.71 -2.19
CA ILE A 584 3.50 24.86 -1.54
C ILE A 584 3.68 25.06 -0.04
N VAL A 585 2.87 25.93 0.56
CA VAL A 585 2.80 26.06 2.03
C VAL A 585 1.67 25.16 2.53
N ALA A 586 2.05 24.02 3.12
CA ALA A 586 1.12 23.11 3.77
C ALA A 586 0.84 23.57 5.21
N GLU A 587 -0.39 23.98 5.49
CA GLU A 587 -0.83 24.36 6.83
C GLU A 587 -1.19 23.13 7.67
N GLN A 588 -0.37 22.82 8.68
CA GLN A 588 -0.61 21.71 9.59
C GLN A 588 -1.28 22.19 10.88
N THR A 589 -2.59 21.94 11.02
CA THR A 589 -3.33 22.20 12.26
C THR A 589 -2.63 21.53 13.45
N GLN A 590 -2.29 22.30 14.48
CA GLN A 590 -1.57 21.82 15.66
C GLN A 590 -2.53 21.34 16.76
N GLU A 591 -2.22 21.63 18.01
CA GLU A 591 -3.02 21.32 19.20
C GLU A 591 -3.91 22.53 19.53
N LEU A 592 -4.89 22.34 20.40
CA LEU A 592 -5.77 23.44 20.81
C LEU A 592 -4.93 24.56 21.45
N GLY A 593 -5.11 25.80 20.99
CA GLY A 593 -4.36 26.97 21.46
C GLY A 593 -2.99 27.22 20.82
N LYS A 594 -2.45 26.28 20.02
CA LYS A 594 -1.21 26.50 19.25
C LYS A 594 -1.52 26.98 17.82
N PRO A 595 -0.78 27.96 17.27
CA PRO A 595 -0.97 28.39 15.88
C PRO A 595 -0.67 27.23 14.91
N ASN A 596 -1.23 27.30 13.70
CA ASN A 596 -1.00 26.26 12.70
C ASN A 596 0.46 26.26 12.24
N LYS A 597 1.06 25.07 12.13
CA LYS A 597 2.45 24.92 11.69
C LYS A 597 2.50 24.95 10.17
N LEU A 598 2.95 26.06 9.61
CA LEU A 598 3.25 26.16 8.19
C LEU A 598 4.47 25.30 7.86
N ARG A 599 4.33 24.40 6.89
CA ARG A 599 5.44 23.63 6.30
C ARG A 599 5.58 24.01 4.84
N LEU A 600 6.76 24.49 4.48
CA LEU A 600 7.13 24.71 3.10
C LEU A 600 7.53 23.35 2.48
N CYS A 601 6.75 22.89 1.50
CA CYS A 601 6.90 21.59 0.84
C CYS A 601 7.06 21.79 -0.68
N ARG A 602 7.66 20.81 -1.37
CA ARG A 602 7.69 20.79 -2.84
C ARG A 602 6.55 19.95 -3.36
N HIS A 603 5.80 20.46 -4.33
CA HIS A 603 4.73 19.70 -4.96
C HIS A 603 5.31 18.81 -6.07
N LEU A 604 6.16 17.84 -5.69
CA LEU A 604 6.84 16.90 -6.60
C LEU A 604 5.90 15.95 -7.36
N SER A 605 4.61 15.95 -7.02
CA SER A 605 3.52 15.32 -7.77
C SER A 605 2.69 16.32 -8.61
N LYS A 606 3.24 17.49 -8.95
CA LYS A 606 2.61 18.46 -9.85
C LYS A 606 3.20 18.26 -11.25
N GLY A 607 2.35 17.84 -12.16
CA GLY A 607 2.66 17.66 -13.57
C GLY A 607 1.37 17.64 -14.39
N ASP A 608 1.52 17.41 -15.68
CA ASP A 608 0.45 17.23 -16.65
C ASP A 608 0.86 16.20 -17.72
N ALA A 609 0.09 16.08 -18.80
CA ALA A 609 0.32 15.08 -19.84
C ALA A 609 1.53 15.37 -20.74
N SER A 610 2.06 16.61 -20.77
CA SER A 610 3.28 16.96 -21.51
C SER A 610 4.50 17.06 -20.61
N HIS A 611 4.32 17.41 -19.33
CA HIS A 611 5.35 17.49 -18.31
C HIS A 611 5.00 16.61 -17.10
N PRO A 612 5.38 15.31 -17.09
CA PRO A 612 5.21 14.46 -15.92
C PRO A 612 5.92 15.06 -14.69
N SER A 613 5.37 14.82 -13.51
CA SER A 613 5.96 15.30 -12.27
C SER A 613 7.18 14.47 -11.87
N THR A 614 8.08 15.02 -11.04
CA THR A 614 9.26 14.30 -10.55
C THR A 614 8.90 12.94 -9.93
N ASN A 615 7.76 12.86 -9.21
CA ASN A 615 7.29 11.61 -8.61
C ASN A 615 6.70 10.61 -9.62
N ASP A 616 6.32 11.01 -10.83
CA ASP A 616 5.83 10.08 -11.88
C ASP A 616 6.97 9.28 -12.53
N HIS A 617 8.23 9.62 -12.21
CA HIS A 617 9.44 8.90 -12.62
C HIS A 617 9.99 7.94 -11.54
N ILE A 618 9.28 7.79 -10.42
CA ILE A 618 9.73 7.04 -9.25
C ILE A 618 8.70 5.95 -8.96
N ASP A 619 9.03 4.70 -9.31
CA ASP A 619 8.33 3.57 -8.71
C ASP A 619 8.71 3.51 -7.21
N LYS A 620 7.75 3.19 -6.35
CA LYS A 620 8.00 3.04 -4.91
C LYS A 620 8.48 1.66 -4.54
N ASP A 621 8.13 0.65 -5.34
CA ASP A 621 8.45 -0.74 -5.04
C ASP A 621 9.96 -1.02 -5.28
N ASP A 622 10.62 -0.19 -6.10
CA ASP A 622 12.08 -0.08 -6.24
C ASP A 622 12.81 0.38 -4.95
N PHE A 623 12.10 0.98 -3.99
CA PHE A 623 12.68 1.55 -2.77
C PHE A 623 12.08 0.91 -1.50
N PRO A 624 12.28 -0.40 -1.28
CA PRO A 624 11.81 -1.07 -0.08
C PRO A 624 12.52 -0.52 1.17
N THR A 625 11.76 -0.35 2.25
CA THR A 625 12.30 0.04 3.55
C THR A 625 11.49 -0.63 4.66
N ARG A 626 12.13 -0.85 5.81
CA ARG A 626 11.48 -1.41 7.01
C ARG A 626 11.29 -0.31 8.04
N PHE A 627 10.06 -0.21 8.55
CA PHE A 627 9.70 0.59 9.70
C PHE A 627 9.18 -0.35 10.78
N GLY A 628 9.55 -0.10 12.03
CA GLY A 628 8.98 -0.83 13.15
C GLY A 628 7.52 -0.46 13.37
N THR A 629 6.74 -1.43 13.85
CA THR A 629 5.29 -1.29 13.96
C THR A 629 4.84 -1.07 15.39
N ALA A 630 3.70 -0.39 15.56
CA ALA A 630 3.05 -0.28 16.87
C ALA A 630 2.78 -1.65 17.51
N ALA A 631 2.58 -2.70 16.70
CA ALA A 631 2.36 -4.05 17.18
C ALA A 631 3.61 -4.66 17.85
N GLU A 632 4.80 -4.44 17.28
CA GLU A 632 6.08 -4.85 17.91
C GLU A 632 6.30 -4.11 19.23
N VAL A 633 6.00 -2.81 19.28
CA VAL A 633 6.10 -2.04 20.53
C VAL A 633 5.12 -2.57 21.58
N ALA A 634 3.88 -2.90 21.18
CA ALA A 634 2.92 -3.52 22.11
C ALA A 634 3.39 -4.89 22.61
N GLU A 635 4.07 -5.69 21.79
CA GLU A 635 4.63 -6.97 22.21
C GLU A 635 5.79 -6.79 23.19
N ILE A 636 6.70 -5.83 22.93
CA ILE A 636 7.78 -5.47 23.86
C ILE A 636 7.19 -4.99 25.20
N VAL A 637 6.18 -4.11 25.18
CA VAL A 637 5.54 -3.57 26.38
C VAL A 637 4.73 -4.62 27.14
N ALA A 638 4.01 -5.51 26.45
CA ALA A 638 3.27 -6.60 27.07
C ALA A 638 4.20 -7.57 27.83
N ASN A 639 5.37 -7.88 27.23
CA ASN A 639 6.37 -8.76 27.83
C ASN A 639 7.35 -8.04 28.78
N ALA A 640 7.28 -6.72 28.90
CA ALA A 640 8.19 -5.95 29.75
C ALA A 640 8.04 -6.35 31.24
N PRO A 641 9.14 -6.46 32.00
CA PRO A 641 9.11 -6.63 33.45
C PRO A 641 8.71 -5.33 34.16
N GLU A 642 8.31 -5.44 35.44
CA GLU A 642 8.06 -4.26 36.27
C GLU A 642 9.34 -3.40 36.38
N GLY A 643 9.18 -2.07 36.35
CA GLY A 643 10.29 -1.12 36.35
C GLY A 643 10.95 -0.89 34.97
N ALA A 644 10.44 -1.49 33.90
CA ALA A 644 10.87 -1.17 32.53
C ALA A 644 10.53 0.28 32.13
N GLN A 645 11.39 0.89 31.31
CA GLN A 645 11.27 2.30 30.91
C GLN A 645 11.55 2.48 29.42
N GLY A 646 10.90 3.46 28.79
CA GLY A 646 11.10 3.84 27.39
C GLY A 646 11.67 5.26 27.26
N MET A 647 12.55 5.46 26.28
CA MET A 647 13.06 6.78 25.86
C MET A 647 12.87 6.97 24.34
N THR A 648 12.86 8.21 23.86
CA THR A 648 12.79 8.50 22.41
C THR A 648 13.86 9.49 21.95
N LEU A 649 14.24 9.38 20.67
CA LEU A 649 15.13 10.30 19.96
C LEU A 649 14.55 10.62 18.57
N ASP A 650 14.82 11.81 18.04
CA ASP A 650 14.33 12.30 16.75
C ASP A 650 15.51 12.69 15.85
N ILE A 651 15.58 12.19 14.60
CA ILE A 651 16.62 12.61 13.65
C ILE A 651 16.27 13.97 13.03
N ALA A 652 17.07 14.99 13.35
CA ALA A 652 16.84 16.36 12.94
C ALA A 652 16.82 16.51 11.42
N LYS A 653 15.65 16.86 10.88
CA LYS A 653 15.42 17.10 9.44
C LYS A 653 15.70 15.84 8.59
N PHE A 654 15.49 14.64 9.14
CA PHE A 654 15.64 13.30 8.54
C PHE A 654 15.85 13.18 7.03
N HIS A 655 14.87 13.47 6.17
CA HIS A 655 15.04 13.37 4.70
C HIS A 655 16.24 14.17 4.19
N ARG A 656 16.50 15.33 4.81
CA ARG A 656 17.61 16.23 4.51
C ARG A 656 18.97 15.78 5.04
N THR A 657 19.05 14.56 5.58
CA THR A 657 20.31 13.88 5.93
C THR A 657 20.77 12.91 4.83
N CYS A 658 19.91 12.61 3.86
CA CYS A 658 20.22 11.72 2.75
C CYS A 658 20.66 12.57 1.53
N PRO A 659 21.87 12.35 0.95
CA PRO A 659 22.31 13.05 -0.25
C PRO A 659 21.63 12.51 -1.53
N ILE A 660 21.44 13.38 -2.52
CA ILE A 660 20.94 13.01 -3.86
C ILE A 660 22.13 12.71 -4.78
N LEU A 661 22.06 11.62 -5.55
CA LEU A 661 23.01 11.30 -6.64
C LEU A 661 23.17 12.51 -7.59
N PRO A 662 24.41 12.98 -7.88
CA PRO A 662 24.68 14.18 -8.68
C PRO A 662 23.87 14.29 -9.97
N GLU A 663 23.78 13.20 -10.72
CA GLU A 663 23.07 13.08 -12.00
C GLU A 663 21.57 13.39 -11.86
N HIS A 664 21.00 13.04 -10.71
CA HIS A 664 19.59 13.19 -10.38
C HIS A 664 19.21 14.58 -9.87
N LYS A 665 20.17 15.43 -9.49
CA LYS A 665 19.91 16.79 -8.98
C LYS A 665 19.05 17.64 -9.93
N ARG A 666 19.15 17.39 -11.25
CA ARG A 666 18.36 18.08 -12.29
C ARG A 666 16.84 17.90 -12.19
N TRP A 667 16.33 16.88 -11.49
CA TRP A 667 14.90 16.69 -11.24
C TRP A 667 14.39 17.28 -9.91
N PHE A 668 15.30 17.87 -9.13
CA PHE A 668 15.04 18.46 -7.81
C PHE A 668 15.45 19.94 -7.74
N VAL A 669 15.27 20.66 -8.85
CA VAL A 669 15.42 22.12 -8.86
C VAL A 669 14.13 22.77 -8.32
N VAL A 670 14.27 23.92 -7.67
CA VAL A 670 13.16 24.81 -7.30
C VAL A 670 13.51 26.25 -7.64
N GLN A 671 12.52 27.14 -7.68
CA GLN A 671 12.69 28.53 -8.10
C GLN A 671 11.99 29.49 -7.13
N ASP A 672 12.70 30.49 -6.62
CA ASP A 672 12.08 31.64 -5.96
C ASP A 672 12.21 32.93 -6.78
N SER A 673 11.71 34.04 -6.24
CA SER A 673 11.77 35.36 -6.90
C SER A 673 13.18 35.88 -7.16
N ARG A 674 14.22 35.25 -6.59
CA ARG A 674 15.64 35.61 -6.76
C ARG A 674 16.35 34.71 -7.78
N GLY A 675 15.81 33.53 -8.10
CA GLY A 675 16.40 32.60 -9.06
C GLY A 675 16.12 31.13 -8.78
N PHE A 676 16.88 30.25 -9.43
CA PHE A 676 16.78 28.81 -9.30
C PHE A 676 17.76 28.27 -8.25
N TYR A 677 17.41 27.14 -7.63
CA TYR A 677 18.24 26.48 -6.62
C TYR A 677 18.25 24.97 -6.85
N ILE A 678 19.44 24.39 -6.71
CA ILE A 678 19.69 22.96 -6.90
C ILE A 678 19.76 22.30 -5.52
N ASP A 679 18.95 21.27 -5.27
CA ASP A 679 19.07 20.47 -4.04
C ASP A 679 20.23 19.48 -4.07
N HIS A 680 20.87 19.32 -2.91
CA HIS A 680 21.87 18.29 -2.67
C HIS A 680 21.35 17.15 -1.76
N ASN A 681 20.18 17.33 -1.13
CA ASN A 681 19.59 16.37 -0.19
C ASN A 681 18.11 16.09 -0.46
N CYS A 682 17.70 14.84 -0.22
CA CYS A 682 16.36 14.33 -0.50
C CYS A 682 15.24 15.26 0.03
N PRO A 683 14.26 15.67 -0.79
CA PRO A 683 13.17 16.53 -0.35
C PRO A 683 12.14 15.81 0.53
N PHE A 684 11.44 16.58 1.37
CA PHE A 684 10.12 16.15 1.81
C PHE A 684 9.15 16.13 0.62
N GLY A 685 8.34 15.07 0.50
CA GLY A 685 7.35 14.90 -0.57
C GLY A 685 7.83 14.15 -1.82
N CYS A 686 9.11 13.78 -1.89
CA CYS A 686 9.64 12.90 -2.94
C CYS A 686 9.34 11.42 -2.59
N ALA A 687 8.86 10.64 -3.56
CA ALA A 687 8.35 9.29 -3.36
C ALA A 687 9.36 8.30 -2.72
N SER A 688 10.65 8.40 -3.06
CA SER A 688 11.75 7.53 -2.58
C SER A 688 12.43 8.04 -1.29
N SER A 689 12.13 9.25 -0.82
CA SER A 689 12.95 9.92 0.21
C SER A 689 12.85 9.31 1.61
N SER A 690 11.67 8.87 2.04
CA SER A 690 11.54 8.16 3.33
C SER A 690 12.25 6.81 3.31
N SER A 691 12.29 6.13 2.16
CA SER A 691 12.99 4.85 2.02
C SER A 691 14.51 5.01 2.02
N ASN A 692 15.04 5.96 1.24
CA ASN A 692 16.49 6.22 1.17
C ASN A 692 17.05 6.71 2.51
N ALA A 693 16.44 7.71 3.14
CA ALA A 693 16.82 8.12 4.49
C ALA A 693 16.59 6.99 5.52
N GLY A 694 15.56 6.16 5.30
CA GLY A 694 15.28 4.97 6.08
C GLY A 694 16.40 3.93 6.03
N ARG A 695 17.07 3.71 4.90
CA ARG A 695 18.23 2.80 4.80
C ARG A 695 19.36 3.22 5.74
N ILE A 696 19.65 4.52 5.85
CA ILE A 696 20.66 5.04 6.77
C ILE A 696 20.23 4.83 8.23
N ALA A 697 18.99 5.21 8.58
CA ALA A 697 18.47 5.04 9.94
C ALA A 697 18.34 3.56 10.37
N MET A 698 18.13 2.63 9.43
CA MET A 698 18.19 1.19 9.70
C MET A 698 19.61 0.75 10.11
N ALA A 699 20.66 1.24 9.44
CA ALA A 699 22.05 0.92 9.81
C ALA A 699 22.41 1.54 11.16
N VAL A 700 22.03 2.80 11.42
CA VAL A 700 22.17 3.44 12.74
C VAL A 700 21.50 2.58 13.83
N MET A 701 20.28 2.10 13.59
CA MET A 701 19.56 1.23 14.53
C MET A 701 20.29 -0.11 14.75
N ALA A 702 20.75 -0.77 13.68
CA ALA A 702 21.43 -2.06 13.76
C ALA A 702 22.77 -1.98 14.51
N ILE A 703 23.58 -0.95 14.21
CA ILE A 703 24.85 -0.67 14.91
C ILE A 703 24.61 -0.33 16.39
N THR A 704 23.57 0.46 16.68
CA THR A 704 23.22 0.83 18.06
C THR A 704 22.76 -0.41 18.87
N LYS A 705 22.00 -1.32 18.26
CA LYS A 705 21.68 -2.64 18.86
C LYS A 705 22.91 -3.51 19.10
N ALA A 706 23.81 -3.61 18.11
CA ALA A 706 25.06 -4.38 18.23
C ALA A 706 25.98 -3.85 19.34
N ARG A 707 25.82 -2.58 19.74
CA ARG A 707 26.48 -1.93 20.88
C ARG A 707 25.77 -2.11 22.23
N GLY A 708 24.77 -3.01 22.31
CA GLY A 708 24.10 -3.39 23.55
C GLY A 708 22.85 -2.58 23.90
N VAL A 709 22.33 -1.76 22.98
CA VAL A 709 21.09 -0.99 23.17
C VAL A 709 19.92 -1.72 22.49
N ASP A 710 19.30 -2.65 23.22
CA ASP A 710 18.14 -3.40 22.75
C ASP A 710 17.20 -3.77 23.93
N PRO A 711 15.86 -3.79 23.78
CA PRO A 711 15.07 -3.53 22.58
C PRO A 711 15.10 -2.07 22.08
N LEU A 712 15.48 -1.90 20.80
CA LEU A 712 15.40 -0.66 20.03
C LEU A 712 14.46 -0.80 18.83
N ASN A 713 13.59 0.18 18.60
CA ASN A 713 12.60 0.25 17.53
C ASN A 713 12.66 1.65 16.85
N ARG A 714 12.22 1.78 15.58
CA ARG A 714 12.15 3.08 14.88
C ARG A 714 10.97 3.18 13.90
N TYR A 715 10.48 4.39 13.66
CA TYR A 715 9.53 4.71 12.60
C TYR A 715 9.91 6.07 11.97
N GLU A 716 10.24 6.09 10.68
CA GLU A 716 10.93 7.21 10.02
C GLU A 716 12.09 7.80 10.86
N ASP A 717 11.87 8.98 11.45
CA ASP A 717 12.81 9.77 12.25
C ASP A 717 12.69 9.56 13.77
N ASP A 718 11.59 8.98 14.24
CA ASP A 718 11.35 8.62 15.64
C ASP A 718 12.07 7.29 15.98
N PHE A 719 12.95 7.29 16.97
CA PHE A 719 13.56 6.10 17.60
C PHE A 719 12.97 5.90 18.99
N LEU A 720 12.75 4.64 19.40
CA LEU A 720 12.28 4.22 20.72
C LEU A 720 13.21 3.14 21.27
N ALA A 721 13.93 3.43 22.35
CA ALA A 721 14.67 2.42 23.11
C ALA A 721 13.89 2.10 24.39
N ILE A 722 13.70 0.81 24.68
CA ILE A 722 13.05 0.34 25.92
C ILE A 722 14.07 -0.45 26.71
N ARG A 723 14.31 -0.08 27.98
CA ARG A 723 15.23 -0.78 28.88
C ARG A 723 14.46 -1.52 29.97
N SER A 724 14.96 -2.70 30.34
CA SER A 724 14.47 -3.48 31.48
C SER A 724 15.45 -3.38 32.66
N PRO A 725 14.99 -3.54 33.92
CA PRO A 725 15.87 -3.64 35.07
C PRO A 725 16.85 -4.81 34.95
N THR A 726 18.10 -4.58 35.32
CA THR A 726 19.14 -5.62 35.47
C THR A 726 19.30 -6.06 36.92
N ALA A 727 18.98 -5.19 37.87
CA ALA A 727 18.84 -5.51 39.29
C ALA A 727 17.82 -4.59 39.94
N VAL A 728 17.24 -5.03 41.07
CA VAL A 728 16.27 -4.26 41.87
C VAL A 728 16.59 -4.38 43.35
N ARG A 729 16.34 -3.32 44.11
CA ARG A 729 16.35 -3.32 45.58
C ARG A 729 14.94 -3.07 46.08
N LEU A 730 14.41 -4.03 46.83
CA LEU A 730 13.14 -3.90 47.52
C LEU A 730 13.35 -3.32 48.92
N ASP A 731 12.42 -2.51 49.39
CA ASP A 731 12.30 -2.17 50.80
C ASP A 731 11.94 -3.44 51.60
N PRO A 732 12.64 -3.77 52.70
CA PRO A 732 12.38 -5.01 53.45
C PRO A 732 10.96 -5.13 54.02
N ASN A 733 10.32 -4.00 54.35
CA ASN A 733 9.05 -3.97 55.08
C ASN A 733 7.83 -3.88 54.16
N SER A 734 7.92 -3.06 53.11
CA SER A 734 6.83 -2.78 52.17
C SER A 734 6.92 -3.57 50.87
N ARG A 735 8.05 -4.23 50.60
CA ARG A 735 8.38 -4.93 49.34
C ARG A 735 8.28 -4.04 48.08
N GLN A 736 8.28 -2.71 48.24
CA GLN A 736 8.28 -1.78 47.12
C GLN A 736 9.69 -1.58 46.54
N LEU A 737 9.77 -1.27 45.25
CA LEU A 737 11.01 -0.92 44.57
C LEU A 737 11.57 0.40 45.14
N THR A 738 12.76 0.33 45.76
CA THR A 738 13.48 1.51 46.29
C THR A 738 14.60 1.98 45.38
N HIS A 739 15.20 1.06 44.62
CA HIS A 739 16.24 1.38 43.66
C HIS A 739 16.23 0.35 42.53
N VAL A 740 16.49 0.83 41.31
CA VAL A 740 16.44 0.02 40.08
C VAL A 740 17.70 0.30 39.28
N TRP A 741 18.42 -0.74 38.89
CA TRP A 741 19.58 -0.65 38.01
C TRP A 741 19.19 -1.08 36.60
N TYR A 742 19.83 -0.46 35.61
CA TYR A 742 19.58 -0.69 34.19
C TYR A 742 20.90 -0.96 33.46
N GLY A 743 20.84 -1.76 32.38
CA GLY A 743 22.03 -2.07 31.57
C GLY A 743 22.57 -0.90 30.75
N TYR A 744 21.75 0.12 30.49
CA TYR A 744 22.15 1.33 29.77
C TYR A 744 21.32 2.56 30.17
N ASP A 745 21.90 3.75 29.97
CA ASP A 745 21.30 5.07 30.15
C ASP A 745 21.23 5.84 28.82
N ARG A 746 20.57 7.01 28.81
CA ARG A 746 20.46 7.85 27.59
C ARG A 746 21.82 8.30 27.04
N ARG A 747 22.81 8.52 27.91
CA ARG A 747 24.18 8.88 27.51
C ARG A 747 24.84 7.72 26.76
N MET A 748 24.64 6.47 27.19
CA MET A 748 25.11 5.27 26.48
C MET A 748 24.43 5.09 25.13
N VAL A 749 23.13 5.37 25.00
CA VAL A 749 22.43 5.35 23.70
C VAL A 749 23.00 6.38 22.73
N LEU A 750 23.29 7.60 23.22
CA LEU A 750 23.92 8.65 22.42
C LEU A 750 25.36 8.29 22.06
N GLU A 751 26.17 7.81 23.01
CA GLU A 751 27.56 7.40 22.78
C GLU A 751 27.64 6.24 21.75
N ALA A 752 26.71 5.27 21.82
CA ALA A 752 26.61 4.17 20.87
C ALA A 752 26.37 4.62 19.41
N SER A 753 25.84 5.82 19.18
CA SER A 753 25.60 6.41 17.85
C SER A 753 26.45 7.66 17.53
N LYS A 754 27.33 8.06 18.44
CA LYS A 754 28.09 9.32 18.39
C LYS A 754 29.11 9.38 17.26
N GLU A 755 29.88 8.31 17.07
CA GLU A 755 30.94 8.25 16.06
C GLU A 755 30.37 8.33 14.64
N LEU A 756 29.14 7.82 14.43
CA LEU A 756 28.36 7.95 13.19
C LEU A 756 27.88 9.40 12.91
N LYS A 757 28.09 10.35 13.84
CA LYS A 757 27.64 11.75 13.76
C LYS A 757 26.14 11.91 13.44
N VAL A 758 25.30 11.02 13.99
CA VAL A 758 23.85 11.08 13.78
C VAL A 758 23.31 12.44 14.21
N PRO A 759 22.62 13.20 13.34
CA PRO A 759 22.14 14.54 13.66
C PRO A 759 20.86 14.46 14.50
N TRP A 760 20.97 14.00 15.74
CA TRP A 760 19.87 14.00 16.70
C TRP A 760 19.36 15.42 16.96
N HIS A 761 18.05 15.57 17.09
CA HIS A 761 17.43 16.85 17.42
C HIS A 761 17.68 17.19 18.90
N PRO A 762 18.17 18.40 19.22
CA PRO A 762 18.57 18.74 20.59
C PRO A 762 17.39 18.71 21.58
N ASP A 763 16.27 19.32 21.21
CA ASP A 763 15.13 19.57 22.12
C ASP A 763 13.96 18.57 21.96
N LYS A 764 14.16 17.48 21.22
CA LYS A 764 13.10 16.49 20.93
C LYS A 764 13.51 15.10 21.40
N GLY A 765 12.50 14.26 21.56
CA GLY A 765 12.63 12.97 22.22
C GLY A 765 12.30 13.11 23.69
N GLN A 766 12.60 12.07 24.44
CA GLN A 766 12.30 11.93 25.86
C GLN A 766 13.42 11.10 26.49
N ASP A 767 13.78 11.39 27.75
CA ASP A 767 14.62 10.47 28.53
C ASP A 767 13.79 9.26 29.02
N PHE A 768 14.44 8.29 29.64
CA PHE A 768 13.81 7.06 30.13
C PHE A 768 12.78 7.34 31.22
N ASP A 769 11.54 6.91 30.97
CA ASP A 769 10.41 7.01 31.89
C ASP A 769 9.50 5.76 31.79
N GLU A 770 8.66 5.52 32.79
CA GLU A 770 7.60 4.49 32.77
C GLU A 770 6.55 4.78 31.67
N LYS A 771 6.42 6.05 31.29
CA LYS A 771 5.51 6.53 30.24
C LYS A 771 6.27 7.19 29.12
N VAL A 772 6.12 6.72 27.88
CA VAL A 772 6.83 7.28 26.72
C VAL A 772 5.88 7.61 25.57
N VAL A 773 6.04 8.79 24.96
CA VAL A 773 5.28 9.15 23.74
C VAL A 773 6.07 8.74 22.50
N TYR A 774 5.56 7.77 21.75
CA TYR A 774 6.18 7.25 20.52
C TYR A 774 5.14 6.99 19.42
N ILE A 775 5.48 7.32 18.16
CA ILE A 775 4.62 7.31 16.96
C ILE A 775 3.24 7.95 17.15
N GLY A 776 3.09 8.77 18.19
CA GLY A 776 1.85 9.44 18.50
C GLY A 776 0.91 8.79 19.50
N PHE A 777 1.33 7.71 20.15
CA PHE A 777 0.64 7.13 21.30
C PHE A 777 1.48 7.33 22.57
N GLU A 778 0.84 7.41 23.73
CA GLU A 778 1.50 7.31 25.03
C GLU A 778 1.48 5.84 25.45
N TRP A 779 2.66 5.28 25.67
CA TRP A 779 2.89 3.91 26.09
C TRP A 779 3.23 3.93 27.58
N ASP A 780 2.38 3.32 28.40
CA ASP A 780 2.58 3.14 29.82
C ASP A 780 3.12 1.71 30.04
N LEU A 781 4.44 1.61 30.26
CA LEU A 781 5.14 0.34 30.40
C LEU A 781 4.76 -0.36 31.70
N ARG A 782 4.54 0.40 32.77
CA ARG A 782 4.19 -0.13 34.09
C ARG A 782 2.78 -0.70 34.16
N ARG A 783 1.79 0.01 33.60
CA ARG A 783 0.40 -0.45 33.51
C ARG A 783 0.15 -1.40 32.34
N LYS A 784 1.15 -1.59 31.48
CA LYS A 784 1.06 -2.32 30.19
C LYS A 784 -0.12 -1.82 29.38
N GLN A 785 -0.15 -0.53 29.10
CA GLN A 785 -1.26 0.16 28.43
C GLN A 785 -0.74 1.07 27.32
N VAL A 786 -1.54 1.24 26.27
CA VAL A 786 -1.33 2.29 25.26
C VAL A 786 -2.57 3.17 25.17
N VAL A 787 -2.37 4.48 25.27
CA VAL A 787 -3.43 5.49 25.25
C VAL A 787 -3.22 6.48 24.12
N LEU A 788 -4.29 7.14 23.69
CA LEU A 788 -4.18 8.29 22.81
C LEU A 788 -3.90 9.55 23.66
N PRO A 789 -2.77 10.26 23.47
CA PRO A 789 -2.45 11.47 24.23
C PRO A 789 -3.57 12.51 24.14
N GLU A 790 -3.85 13.18 25.26
CA GLU A 790 -5.04 14.04 25.43
C GLU A 790 -5.12 15.18 24.39
N ASN A 791 -3.99 15.82 24.11
CA ASN A 791 -3.81 16.80 23.04
C ASN A 791 -4.23 16.25 21.65
N LYS A 792 -3.94 14.98 21.36
CA LYS A 792 -4.35 14.31 20.11
C LYS A 792 -5.80 13.85 20.14
N ARG A 793 -6.31 13.37 21.29
CA ARG A 793 -7.72 13.03 21.47
C ARG A 793 -8.61 14.24 21.18
N LEU A 794 -8.36 15.37 21.84
CA LEU A 794 -9.12 16.62 21.63
C LEU A 794 -9.03 17.10 20.17
N LYS A 795 -7.85 17.01 19.56
CA LYS A 795 -7.64 17.34 18.14
C LYS A 795 -8.46 16.47 17.18
N PHE A 796 -8.56 15.17 17.44
CA PHE A 796 -9.34 14.27 16.60
C PHE A 796 -10.84 14.32 16.91
N LEU A 797 -11.24 14.51 18.17
CA LEU A 797 -12.61 14.81 18.56
C LEU A 797 -13.12 16.07 17.84
N ARG A 798 -12.32 17.14 17.84
CA ARG A 798 -12.63 18.37 17.11
C ARG A 798 -12.77 18.11 15.61
N ARG A 799 -11.84 17.36 15.01
CA ARG A 799 -11.88 16.99 13.58
C ARG A 799 -13.09 16.14 13.20
N VAL A 800 -13.51 15.20 14.05
CA VAL A 800 -14.76 14.43 13.85
C VAL A 800 -15.96 15.37 13.95
N THR A 801 -16.00 16.24 14.96
CA THR A 801 -17.09 17.20 15.18
C THR A 801 -17.24 18.16 14.00
N ASP A 802 -16.16 18.84 13.61
CA ASP A 802 -16.15 19.78 12.47
C ASP A 802 -16.57 19.10 11.16
N PHE A 803 -16.12 17.86 10.93
CA PHE A 803 -16.48 17.10 9.72
C PHE A 803 -17.94 16.63 9.74
N HIS A 804 -18.48 16.28 10.91
CA HIS A 804 -19.86 15.82 11.10
C HIS A 804 -20.89 16.96 10.98
N GLU A 805 -20.47 18.20 11.23
CA GLU A 805 -21.28 19.41 11.07
C GLU A 805 -21.35 19.91 9.61
N LEU A 806 -20.57 19.33 8.67
CA LEU A 806 -20.62 19.70 7.26
C LEU A 806 -21.89 19.16 6.58
N PRO A 807 -22.74 20.00 5.96
CA PRO A 807 -23.88 19.49 5.18
C PRO A 807 -23.43 18.67 3.96
N VAL A 808 -22.31 19.05 3.36
CA VAL A 808 -21.66 18.35 2.24
C VAL A 808 -20.14 18.43 2.33
N PHE A 809 -19.45 17.32 2.09
CA PHE A 809 -17.99 17.22 2.14
C PHE A 809 -17.37 16.87 0.79
N SER A 810 -16.12 17.27 0.61
CA SER A 810 -15.22 16.98 -0.51
C SER A 810 -14.33 15.77 -0.22
N LEU A 811 -13.66 15.26 -1.26
CA LEU A 811 -12.75 14.12 -1.15
C LEU A 811 -11.61 14.38 -0.14
N HIS A 812 -11.06 15.61 -0.13
CA HIS A 812 -10.00 15.99 0.80
C HIS A 812 -10.46 15.96 2.27
N GLU A 813 -11.66 16.48 2.56
CA GLU A 813 -12.22 16.52 3.91
C GLU A 813 -12.42 15.09 4.46
N ILE A 814 -13.01 14.18 3.67
CA ILE A 814 -13.21 12.79 4.12
C ILE A 814 -11.91 12.00 4.22
N MET A 815 -10.95 12.16 3.28
CA MET A 815 -9.65 11.49 3.38
C MET A 815 -8.85 11.96 4.62
N LYS A 816 -8.96 13.24 4.97
CA LYS A 816 -8.29 13.83 6.15
C LYS A 816 -8.80 13.24 7.46
N ILE A 817 -10.12 13.06 7.62
CA ILE A 817 -10.66 12.39 8.82
C ILE A 817 -10.40 10.87 8.77
N HIS A 818 -10.60 10.22 7.62
CA HIS A 818 -10.39 8.78 7.43
C HIS A 818 -8.98 8.34 7.86
N GLY A 819 -7.93 9.01 7.38
CA GLY A 819 -6.55 8.71 7.78
C GLY A 819 -6.29 8.94 9.28
N SER A 820 -6.97 9.92 9.88
CA SER A 820 -6.88 10.18 11.33
C SER A 820 -7.46 9.02 12.14
N LEU A 821 -8.63 8.52 11.72
CA LEU A 821 -9.35 7.43 12.38
C LEU A 821 -8.68 6.08 12.15
N CYS A 822 -8.08 5.84 10.97
CA CYS A 822 -7.25 4.66 10.71
C CYS A 822 -6.05 4.56 11.66
N HIS A 823 -5.38 5.68 11.93
CA HIS A 823 -4.25 5.72 12.86
C HIS A 823 -4.68 5.36 14.28
N ILE A 824 -5.74 5.98 14.81
CA ILE A 824 -6.15 5.76 16.21
C ILE A 824 -6.93 4.46 16.44
N ALA A 825 -7.45 3.79 15.40
CA ALA A 825 -8.03 2.44 15.52
C ALA A 825 -7.01 1.35 15.91
N TYR A 826 -5.75 1.73 16.13
CA TYR A 826 -4.79 0.94 16.89
C TYR A 826 -5.06 0.93 18.42
N VAL A 827 -5.42 2.09 18.98
CA VAL A 827 -5.80 2.28 20.40
C VAL A 827 -7.29 1.97 20.62
N TYR A 828 -8.12 2.14 19.59
CA TYR A 828 -9.55 1.81 19.62
C TYR A 828 -9.87 0.65 18.64
N PRO A 829 -9.61 -0.63 18.97
CA PRO A 829 -9.88 -1.78 18.09
C PRO A 829 -11.29 -1.79 17.52
N ASN A 830 -12.31 -1.67 18.39
CA ASN A 830 -13.73 -1.55 18.04
C ASN A 830 -14.05 -0.49 16.96
N GLY A 831 -13.18 0.52 16.81
CA GLY A 831 -13.31 1.58 15.79
C GLY A 831 -13.06 1.12 14.35
N ARG A 832 -12.40 -0.02 14.13
CA ARG A 832 -12.02 -0.53 12.78
C ARG A 832 -13.23 -0.74 11.89
N SER A 833 -14.26 -1.37 12.44
CA SER A 833 -15.56 -1.59 11.79
C SER A 833 -16.31 -0.30 11.44
N TYR A 834 -15.98 0.84 12.09
CA TYR A 834 -16.53 2.17 11.81
C TYR A 834 -15.70 2.96 10.78
N ILE A 835 -14.56 2.44 10.31
CA ILE A 835 -13.81 3.02 9.18
C ILE A 835 -14.42 2.59 7.83
N ALA A 836 -15.08 1.43 7.75
CA ALA A 836 -15.67 0.93 6.51
C ALA A 836 -16.68 1.90 5.86
N PRO A 837 -17.65 2.51 6.60
CA PRO A 837 -18.57 3.50 6.02
C PRO A 837 -17.86 4.72 5.41
N LEU A 838 -16.78 5.20 6.05
CA LEU A 838 -15.96 6.31 5.53
C LEU A 838 -15.18 5.89 4.28
N SER A 839 -14.66 4.66 4.25
CA SER A 839 -13.97 4.10 3.08
C SER A 839 -14.93 3.97 1.89
N ASN A 840 -16.14 3.47 2.11
CA ASN A 840 -17.17 3.35 1.08
C ASN A 840 -17.62 4.73 0.56
N ALA A 841 -17.73 5.73 1.43
CA ALA A 841 -18.04 7.11 1.03
C ALA A 841 -16.92 7.78 0.21
N ILE A 842 -15.65 7.39 0.38
CA ILE A 842 -14.55 7.84 -0.49
C ILE A 842 -14.69 7.31 -1.93
N VAL A 843 -15.20 6.08 -2.10
CA VAL A 843 -15.40 5.47 -3.44
C VAL A 843 -16.43 6.25 -4.28
N LEU A 844 -17.44 6.86 -3.64
CA LEU A 844 -18.50 7.62 -4.31
C LEU A 844 -18.00 8.78 -5.18
N PHE A 845 -16.82 9.34 -4.86
CA PHE A 845 -16.24 10.44 -5.63
C PHE A 845 -15.76 10.02 -7.03
N ASN A 846 -15.52 8.72 -7.27
CA ASN A 846 -15.07 8.16 -8.55
C ASN A 846 -13.92 8.96 -9.23
N GLY A 847 -12.93 9.37 -8.44
CA GLY A 847 -11.78 10.20 -8.89
C GLY A 847 -12.06 11.70 -9.05
N SER A 848 -13.31 12.16 -8.93
CA SER A 848 -13.65 13.58 -9.01
C SER A 848 -13.15 14.35 -7.78
N LYS A 849 -12.28 15.33 -8.01
CA LYS A 849 -11.77 16.25 -6.98
C LYS A 849 -12.72 17.41 -6.67
N THR A 850 -13.74 17.63 -7.50
CA THR A 850 -14.71 18.75 -7.38
C THR A 850 -16.09 18.31 -6.89
N ALA A 851 -16.40 17.01 -6.92
CA ALA A 851 -17.63 16.49 -6.36
C ALA A 851 -17.74 16.77 -4.85
N ARG A 852 -18.98 16.89 -4.36
CA ARG A 852 -19.30 16.95 -2.94
C ARG A 852 -20.45 16.00 -2.64
N HIS A 853 -20.42 15.34 -1.49
CA HIS A 853 -21.44 14.37 -1.07
C HIS A 853 -21.97 14.70 0.34
N HIS A 854 -23.22 14.31 0.59
CA HIS A 854 -23.81 14.31 1.93
C HIS A 854 -23.36 13.09 2.73
N HIS A 855 -23.48 13.13 4.06
CA HIS A 855 -23.31 11.94 4.90
C HIS A 855 -24.39 10.91 4.62
N THR A 856 -23.99 9.65 4.44
CA THR A 856 -24.94 8.51 4.45
C THR A 856 -25.27 8.15 5.90
N THR A 857 -26.40 7.46 6.14
CA THR A 857 -26.78 6.96 7.48
C THR A 857 -25.66 6.13 8.12
N ALA A 858 -24.93 5.33 7.34
CA ALA A 858 -23.79 4.56 7.81
C ALA A 858 -22.58 5.44 8.18
N THR A 859 -22.35 6.52 7.43
CA THR A 859 -21.29 7.51 7.73
C THR A 859 -21.62 8.29 9.00
N ASP A 860 -22.86 8.78 9.12
CA ASP A 860 -23.36 9.50 10.30
C ASP A 860 -23.30 8.63 11.57
N THR A 861 -23.73 7.36 11.49
CA THR A 861 -23.63 6.38 12.59
C THR A 861 -22.17 6.19 13.02
N ALA A 862 -21.23 6.10 12.08
CA ALA A 862 -19.81 5.98 12.38
C ALA A 862 -19.23 7.25 13.01
N LEU A 863 -19.58 8.43 12.53
CA LEU A 863 -19.14 9.70 13.10
C LEU A 863 -19.69 9.90 14.52
N LYS A 864 -20.95 9.54 14.77
CA LYS A 864 -21.55 9.54 16.12
C LYS A 864 -20.80 8.62 17.08
N TRP A 865 -20.49 7.39 16.65
CA TRP A 865 -19.70 6.47 17.47
C TRP A 865 -18.30 7.04 17.77
N TRP A 866 -17.58 7.50 16.75
CA TRP A 866 -16.26 8.11 16.94
C TRP A 866 -16.29 9.35 17.83
N ARG A 867 -17.32 10.20 17.71
CA ARG A 867 -17.52 11.38 18.57
C ARG A 867 -17.76 10.97 20.02
N ALA A 868 -18.60 9.96 20.26
CA ALA A 868 -18.88 9.44 21.60
C ALA A 868 -17.61 8.85 22.24
N THR A 869 -16.94 7.93 21.54
CA THR A 869 -15.70 7.29 21.98
C THR A 869 -14.61 8.31 22.26
N LEU A 870 -14.39 9.28 21.37
CA LEU A 870 -13.37 10.32 21.56
C LEU A 870 -13.78 11.40 22.57
N SER A 871 -15.03 11.48 23.02
CA SER A 871 -15.44 12.42 24.07
C SER A 871 -14.96 11.97 25.46
N VAL A 872 -14.80 10.67 25.68
CA VAL A 872 -14.27 10.10 26.93
C VAL A 872 -12.74 10.23 26.95
N PRO A 873 -12.15 10.88 27.97
CA PRO A 873 -10.70 10.99 28.11
C PRO A 873 -10.07 9.65 28.54
N GLY A 874 -8.80 9.46 28.18
CA GLY A 874 -7.95 8.43 28.79
C GLY A 874 -8.30 6.96 28.55
N ILE A 875 -9.23 6.62 27.63
CA ILE A 875 -9.52 5.21 27.28
C ILE A 875 -8.21 4.50 26.86
N PRO A 876 -7.78 3.45 27.58
CA PRO A 876 -6.60 2.68 27.24
C PRO A 876 -6.96 1.46 26.39
N ARG A 877 -5.99 1.03 25.57
CA ARG A 877 -5.90 -0.38 25.17
C ARG A 877 -4.90 -1.07 26.07
N VAL A 878 -5.35 -2.09 26.79
CA VAL A 878 -4.48 -2.90 27.65
C VAL A 878 -3.65 -3.86 26.80
N LEU A 879 -2.40 -4.08 27.21
CA LEU A 879 -1.38 -4.87 26.54
C LEU A 879 -1.01 -6.08 27.43
N VAL A 880 -1.98 -6.97 27.64
CA VAL A 880 -1.77 -8.22 28.38
C VAL A 880 -1.24 -9.30 27.42
N THR A 881 -0.28 -10.09 27.89
CA THR A 881 0.27 -11.25 27.16
C THR A 881 -0.79 -12.34 27.02
N ARG A 882 -1.08 -12.77 25.79
CA ARG A 882 -2.15 -13.76 25.47
C ARG A 882 -1.65 -15.22 25.38
N GLY A 883 -0.41 -15.45 25.81
CA GLY A 883 0.30 -16.73 25.62
C GLY A 883 0.60 -17.06 24.15
N PRO A 884 1.13 -18.26 23.88
CA PRO A 884 1.21 -18.80 22.52
C PRO A 884 -0.18 -19.09 21.95
N VAL A 885 -0.25 -19.29 20.63
CA VAL A 885 -1.48 -19.73 19.94
C VAL A 885 -1.88 -21.12 20.46
N GLN A 886 -3.11 -21.24 20.94
CA GLN A 886 -3.72 -22.49 21.40
C GLN A 886 -4.65 -23.02 20.31
N ASP A 887 -4.42 -24.26 19.88
CA ASP A 887 -5.33 -24.98 19.00
C ASP A 887 -6.26 -25.86 19.85
N LEU A 888 -7.49 -25.38 20.05
CA LEU A 888 -8.55 -26.08 20.79
C LEU A 888 -9.50 -26.83 19.85
N ARG A 889 -9.09 -27.09 18.59
CA ARG A 889 -9.90 -27.76 17.57
C ARG A 889 -11.28 -27.10 17.40
N LEU A 890 -11.27 -25.77 17.24
CA LEU A 890 -12.45 -24.93 17.07
C LEU A 890 -12.74 -24.76 15.58
N TYR A 891 -13.89 -25.23 15.10
CA TYR A 891 -14.29 -25.15 13.70
C TYR A 891 -15.68 -24.52 13.57
N VAL A 892 -15.87 -23.72 12.53
CA VAL A 892 -17.16 -23.09 12.19
C VAL A 892 -17.50 -23.31 10.73
N ASP A 893 -18.79 -23.45 10.44
CA ASP A 893 -19.31 -23.49 9.08
C ASP A 893 -20.75 -22.96 8.99
N ALA A 894 -21.16 -22.54 7.80
CA ALA A 894 -22.55 -22.25 7.48
C ALA A 894 -22.95 -22.74 6.08
N SER A 895 -24.22 -23.16 5.94
CA SER A 895 -24.85 -23.53 4.68
C SER A 895 -26.11 -22.69 4.43
N THR A 896 -26.35 -22.31 3.17
CA THR A 896 -27.60 -21.64 2.78
C THR A 896 -28.83 -22.53 2.83
N ASP A 897 -28.65 -23.84 2.97
CA ASP A 897 -29.70 -24.83 2.81
C ASP A 897 -30.34 -25.21 4.15
N TRP A 898 -29.64 -24.95 5.27
CA TRP A 898 -30.12 -25.30 6.61
C TRP A 898 -29.71 -24.30 7.71
N GLY A 899 -28.41 -24.05 7.91
CA GLY A 899 -27.95 -23.07 8.89
C GLY A 899 -26.47 -23.13 9.24
N ILE A 900 -26.16 -23.04 10.53
CA ILE A 900 -24.81 -22.87 11.09
C ILE A 900 -24.42 -24.11 11.90
N GLY A 901 -23.18 -24.55 11.72
CA GLY A 901 -22.53 -25.59 12.51
C GLY A 901 -21.34 -25.01 13.28
N THR A 902 -21.16 -25.46 14.52
CA THR A 902 -19.95 -25.16 15.33
C THR A 902 -19.44 -26.45 15.96
N TYR A 903 -18.13 -26.62 16.01
CA TYR A 903 -17.47 -27.81 16.56
C TYR A 903 -16.27 -27.41 17.43
N TRP A 904 -16.10 -28.09 18.56
CA TRP A 904 -15.07 -27.84 19.57
C TRP A 904 -14.61 -29.20 20.12
N ASP A 905 -13.40 -29.63 19.77
CA ASP A 905 -12.70 -30.77 20.39
C ASP A 905 -13.48 -32.11 20.45
N GLY A 906 -14.40 -32.35 19.52
CA GLY A 906 -15.31 -33.52 19.53
C GLY A 906 -16.76 -33.15 19.80
N GLN A 907 -16.99 -32.03 20.48
CA GLN A 907 -18.32 -31.53 20.79
C GLN A 907 -18.91 -30.68 19.66
N TRP A 908 -20.24 -30.66 19.53
CA TRP A 908 -20.94 -29.94 18.48
C TRP A 908 -22.10 -29.06 19.00
N ASP A 909 -22.45 -28.05 18.22
CA ASP A 909 -23.69 -27.31 18.36
C ASP A 909 -24.15 -26.77 17.00
N ALA A 910 -25.46 -26.52 16.85
CA ALA A 910 -26.05 -26.21 15.56
C ALA A 910 -27.25 -25.24 15.67
N PHE A 911 -27.35 -24.34 14.68
CA PHE A 911 -28.34 -23.26 14.65
C PHE A 911 -29.04 -23.23 13.30
N ARG A 912 -30.37 -23.28 13.30
CA ARG A 912 -31.17 -23.33 12.08
C ARG A 912 -31.69 -21.96 11.70
N MET A 913 -31.73 -21.70 10.40
CA MET A 913 -32.27 -20.46 9.85
C MET A 913 -33.80 -20.43 9.88
N LYS A 914 -34.33 -19.20 9.90
CA LYS A 914 -35.75 -18.89 9.73
C LYS A 914 -36.00 -18.33 8.33
N GLU A 915 -37.23 -18.46 7.85
CA GLU A 915 -37.64 -17.80 6.62
C GLU A 915 -37.43 -16.27 6.70
N GLY A 916 -37.05 -15.64 5.59
CA GLY A 916 -36.74 -14.21 5.55
C GLY A 916 -35.34 -13.80 6.05
N TRP A 917 -34.46 -14.75 6.40
CA TRP A 917 -33.06 -14.43 6.75
C TRP A 917 -32.32 -13.74 5.59
N LYS A 918 -32.48 -14.27 4.36
CA LYS A 918 -31.71 -13.88 3.17
C LYS A 918 -32.14 -12.50 2.66
N SER A 919 -31.16 -11.64 2.36
CA SER A 919 -31.40 -10.29 1.84
C SER A 919 -30.28 -9.84 0.89
N LYS A 920 -30.34 -8.61 0.37
CA LYS A 920 -29.22 -8.02 -0.39
C LYS A 920 -27.93 -7.90 0.45
N SER A 921 -28.05 -7.77 1.76
CA SER A 921 -26.94 -7.63 2.71
C SER A 921 -26.59 -8.94 3.43
N ARG A 922 -27.54 -9.88 3.55
CA ARG A 922 -27.37 -11.17 4.22
C ARG A 922 -27.38 -12.32 3.22
N HIS A 923 -26.18 -12.83 2.96
CA HIS A 923 -25.87 -13.98 2.10
C HIS A 923 -24.97 -14.98 2.87
N ILE A 924 -24.40 -15.99 2.21
CA ILE A 924 -23.60 -17.04 2.87
C ILE A 924 -22.46 -16.47 3.74
N THR A 925 -21.71 -15.49 3.24
CA THR A 925 -20.64 -14.77 3.97
C THR A 925 -21.10 -13.93 5.14
N TRP A 926 -22.40 -13.68 5.27
CA TRP A 926 -22.95 -13.21 6.53
C TRP A 926 -23.16 -14.36 7.52
N LEU A 927 -23.73 -15.49 7.10
CA LEU A 927 -23.93 -16.66 7.98
C LEU A 927 -22.59 -17.22 8.50
N GLU A 928 -21.58 -17.34 7.65
CA GLU A 928 -20.22 -17.79 8.03
C GLU A 928 -19.60 -16.83 9.07
N ALA A 929 -19.87 -15.52 8.98
CA ALA A 929 -19.46 -14.54 9.99
C ALA A 929 -20.28 -14.65 11.29
N ILE A 930 -21.56 -15.03 11.23
CA ILE A 930 -22.36 -15.35 12.42
C ILE A 930 -21.93 -16.69 13.04
N ALA A 931 -21.46 -17.67 12.26
CA ALA A 931 -20.91 -18.92 12.76
C ALA A 931 -19.67 -18.68 13.61
N LEU A 932 -18.78 -17.79 13.14
CA LEU A 932 -17.65 -17.30 13.93
C LEU A 932 -18.11 -16.53 15.19
N GLU A 933 -19.12 -15.67 15.07
CA GLU A 933 -19.69 -14.93 16.21
C GLU A 933 -20.26 -15.88 17.29
N PHE A 934 -20.97 -16.92 16.89
CA PHE A 934 -21.51 -17.93 17.79
C PHE A 934 -20.40 -18.75 18.46
N MET A 935 -19.31 -19.08 17.77
CA MET A 935 -18.13 -19.67 18.40
C MET A 935 -17.51 -18.72 19.44
N VAL A 936 -17.44 -17.41 19.18
CA VAL A 936 -16.97 -16.42 20.17
C VAL A 936 -17.85 -16.38 21.42
N TYR A 937 -19.18 -16.44 21.29
CA TYR A 937 -20.07 -16.54 22.45
C TYR A 937 -19.95 -17.89 23.18
N THR A 938 -19.69 -18.99 22.48
CA THR A 938 -19.40 -20.29 23.10
C THR A 938 -18.10 -20.25 23.91
N ILE A 939 -17.04 -19.62 23.37
CA ILE A 939 -15.76 -19.39 24.06
C ILE A 939 -15.94 -18.54 25.32
N GLU A 940 -16.77 -17.49 25.24
CA GLU A 940 -17.13 -16.67 26.41
C GLU A 940 -17.90 -17.48 27.46
N ALA A 941 -18.90 -18.26 27.05
CA ALA A 941 -19.71 -19.09 27.94
C ALA A 941 -18.90 -20.24 28.57
N ALA A 942 -17.83 -20.69 27.91
CA ALA A 942 -16.83 -21.61 28.46
C ALA A 942 -15.85 -20.94 29.44
N GLY A 943 -15.90 -19.61 29.60
CA GLY A 943 -15.13 -18.86 30.59
C GLY A 943 -13.68 -18.57 30.21
N LEU A 944 -13.28 -18.76 28.95
CA LEU A 944 -11.93 -18.45 28.50
C LEU A 944 -11.64 -16.94 28.58
N CYS A 945 -10.38 -16.62 28.87
CA CYS A 945 -9.83 -15.27 28.88
C CYS A 945 -8.32 -15.32 28.61
N ASP A 946 -7.72 -14.17 28.30
CA ASP A 946 -6.27 -13.96 28.19
C ASP A 946 -5.54 -14.92 27.23
N ALA A 947 -6.22 -15.35 26.17
CA ALA A 947 -5.77 -16.41 25.27
C ALA A 947 -5.66 -15.95 23.81
N ASN A 948 -4.73 -16.55 23.07
CA ASN A 948 -4.70 -16.49 21.60
C ASN A 948 -5.21 -17.83 21.05
N LEU A 949 -6.40 -17.84 20.45
CA LEU A 949 -7.13 -19.06 20.08
C LEU A 949 -7.16 -19.23 18.56
N LYS A 950 -6.81 -20.42 18.08
CA LYS A 950 -6.99 -20.79 16.68
C LYS A 950 -8.44 -21.19 16.40
N ILE A 951 -9.03 -20.66 15.33
CA ILE A 951 -10.33 -21.09 14.82
C ILE A 951 -10.23 -21.36 13.32
N TYR A 952 -10.76 -22.50 12.89
CA TYR A 952 -10.80 -22.93 11.51
C TYR A 952 -12.13 -22.55 10.84
N SER A 953 -12.04 -22.02 9.63
CA SER A 953 -13.18 -21.76 8.74
C SER A 953 -12.75 -22.01 7.30
N ASP A 954 -13.67 -22.46 6.44
CA ASP A 954 -13.41 -22.59 5.00
C ASP A 954 -13.67 -21.27 4.23
N ASN A 955 -14.18 -20.23 4.88
CA ASN A 955 -14.44 -18.96 4.20
C ASN A 955 -13.29 -17.95 4.30
N GLN A 956 -12.48 -17.90 3.25
CA GLN A 956 -11.40 -16.91 3.11
C GLN A 956 -11.90 -15.44 3.14
N GLY A 957 -13.15 -15.18 2.77
CA GLY A 957 -13.78 -13.87 2.84
C GLY A 957 -14.02 -13.39 4.28
N VAL A 958 -14.58 -14.25 5.13
CA VAL A 958 -14.75 -13.99 6.58
C VAL A 958 -13.39 -13.87 7.26
N ILE A 959 -12.47 -14.79 7.00
CA ILE A 959 -11.08 -14.74 7.50
C ILE A 959 -10.43 -13.39 7.14
N GLY A 960 -10.54 -12.98 5.87
CA GLY A 960 -9.99 -11.72 5.38
C GLY A 960 -10.67 -10.47 5.97
N ALA A 961 -11.99 -10.51 6.20
CA ALA A 961 -12.73 -9.40 6.81
C ALA A 961 -12.40 -9.23 8.29
N PHE A 962 -12.34 -10.34 9.04
CA PHE A 962 -12.03 -10.35 10.47
C PHE A 962 -10.57 -9.95 10.73
N ARG A 963 -9.60 -10.49 9.98
CA ARG A 963 -8.18 -10.05 10.05
C ARG A 963 -8.01 -8.55 9.79
N LYS A 964 -8.89 -7.93 8.98
CA LYS A 964 -8.92 -6.48 8.71
C LYS A 964 -9.71 -5.68 9.76
N GLY A 965 -10.47 -6.33 10.65
CA GLY A 965 -11.45 -5.70 11.55
C GLY A 965 -12.60 -4.99 10.81
N ARG A 966 -12.85 -5.31 9.54
CA ARG A 966 -13.88 -4.65 8.70
C ARG A 966 -14.20 -5.40 7.41
N SER A 967 -15.44 -5.26 6.96
CA SER A 967 -15.96 -5.73 5.67
C SER A 967 -16.55 -4.57 4.85
N PRO A 968 -16.63 -4.66 3.51
CA PRO A 968 -17.50 -3.77 2.72
C PRO A 968 -18.99 -3.93 3.08
N ASN A 969 -19.40 -5.11 3.57
CA ASN A 969 -20.77 -5.44 3.96
C ASN A 969 -21.08 -4.91 5.39
N SER A 970 -22.15 -4.13 5.53
CA SER A 970 -22.58 -3.57 6.82
C SER A 970 -22.99 -4.63 7.84
N GLU A 971 -23.60 -5.74 7.42
CA GLU A 971 -24.09 -6.79 8.33
C GLU A 971 -22.92 -7.57 8.94
N ILE A 972 -21.87 -7.84 8.14
CA ILE A 972 -20.63 -8.46 8.63
C ILE A 972 -19.90 -7.51 9.59
N ASN A 973 -19.95 -6.19 9.37
CA ASN A 973 -19.41 -5.23 10.34
C ASN A 973 -20.19 -5.22 11.67
N LEU A 974 -21.49 -5.57 11.69
CA LEU A 974 -22.24 -5.72 12.95
C LEU A 974 -21.78 -6.96 13.71
N ALA A 975 -21.57 -8.08 13.03
CA ALA A 975 -21.00 -9.28 13.62
C ALA A 975 -19.60 -9.04 14.19
N ILE A 976 -18.71 -8.38 13.42
CA ILE A 976 -17.38 -7.97 13.89
C ILE A 976 -17.47 -7.12 15.16
N ARG A 977 -18.36 -6.13 15.24
CA ARG A 977 -18.51 -5.29 16.44
C ARG A 977 -18.93 -6.08 17.67
N ARG A 978 -19.88 -7.01 17.52
CA ARG A 978 -20.34 -7.85 18.64
C ARG A 978 -19.23 -8.79 19.12
N MET A 979 -18.47 -9.39 18.19
CA MET A 979 -17.29 -10.17 18.52
C MET A 979 -16.19 -9.33 19.20
N GLU A 980 -15.85 -8.15 18.66
CA GLU A 980 -14.79 -7.28 19.21
C GLU A 980 -15.11 -6.87 20.66
N VAL A 981 -16.37 -6.63 21.03
CA VAL A 981 -16.78 -6.36 22.42
C VAL A 981 -16.45 -7.53 23.35
N VAL A 982 -16.77 -8.76 22.96
CA VAL A 982 -16.49 -9.97 23.77
C VAL A 982 -14.99 -10.24 23.84
N LEU A 983 -14.30 -10.17 22.70
CA LEU A 983 -12.87 -10.46 22.59
C LEU A 983 -12.02 -9.44 23.34
N ASP A 984 -12.34 -8.15 23.29
CA ASP A 984 -11.66 -7.13 24.09
C ASP A 984 -11.95 -7.32 25.59
N ALA A 985 -13.20 -7.61 25.97
CA ALA A 985 -13.59 -7.81 27.39
C ALA A 985 -12.94 -9.05 28.02
N ARG A 986 -12.69 -10.11 27.24
CA ARG A 986 -11.99 -11.33 27.67
C ARG A 986 -10.49 -11.33 27.35
N ASN A 987 -9.97 -10.27 26.73
CA ASN A 987 -8.60 -10.19 26.21
C ASN A 987 -8.21 -11.39 25.30
N ILE A 988 -9.13 -11.83 24.44
CA ILE A 988 -8.89 -12.93 23.51
C ILE A 988 -8.41 -12.40 22.16
N ALA A 989 -7.40 -13.05 21.59
CA ALA A 989 -7.06 -12.96 20.16
C ALA A 989 -7.60 -14.19 19.42
N LEU A 990 -8.04 -14.00 18.17
CA LEU A 990 -8.39 -15.10 17.28
C LEU A 990 -7.38 -15.17 16.13
N GLU A 991 -6.74 -16.34 15.99
CA GLU A 991 -5.99 -16.70 14.80
C GLU A 991 -6.89 -17.54 13.89
N LEU A 992 -7.48 -16.90 12.88
CA LEU A 992 -8.32 -17.59 11.94
C LEU A 992 -7.48 -18.30 10.87
N GLU A 993 -7.65 -19.61 10.72
CA GLU A 993 -6.97 -20.44 9.72
C GLU A 993 -7.98 -21.02 8.70
N TYR A 994 -7.53 -21.20 7.46
CA TYR A 994 -8.35 -21.78 6.41
C TYR A 994 -8.31 -23.31 6.50
N VAL A 995 -9.48 -23.96 6.50
CA VAL A 995 -9.64 -25.41 6.35
C VAL A 995 -10.44 -25.73 5.09
N PRO A 996 -10.09 -26.75 4.28
CA PRO A 996 -10.97 -27.19 3.19
C PRO A 996 -12.31 -27.71 3.72
N SER A 997 -13.44 -27.41 3.07
CA SER A 997 -14.78 -27.81 3.56
C SER A 997 -14.94 -29.32 3.79
N MET A 998 -14.26 -30.16 3.01
CA MET A 998 -14.25 -31.62 3.19
C MET A 998 -13.55 -32.09 4.48
N GLU A 999 -12.65 -31.27 5.02
CA GLU A 999 -11.91 -31.50 6.27
C GLU A 999 -12.53 -30.73 7.45
N ASN A 1000 -13.57 -29.92 7.20
CA ASN A 1000 -14.27 -29.13 8.22
C ASN A 1000 -15.34 -29.99 8.93
N PRO A 1001 -15.18 -30.38 10.21
CA PRO A 1001 -16.19 -31.16 10.94
C PRO A 1001 -17.51 -30.39 11.12
N ALA A 1002 -17.51 -29.06 10.97
CA ALA A 1002 -18.71 -28.24 11.05
C ALA A 1002 -19.61 -28.30 9.80
N ASP A 1003 -19.13 -28.76 8.63
CA ASP A 1003 -19.91 -28.82 7.38
C ASP A 1003 -21.17 -29.70 7.50
N LYS A 1004 -21.03 -30.86 8.14
CA LYS A 1004 -22.16 -31.77 8.37
C LYS A 1004 -23.21 -31.13 9.29
N LEU A 1005 -22.74 -30.42 10.33
CA LEU A 1005 -23.59 -29.74 11.31
C LEU A 1005 -24.35 -28.56 10.68
N SER A 1006 -23.70 -27.77 9.81
CA SER A 1006 -24.31 -26.63 9.11
C SER A 1006 -25.39 -27.05 8.11
N ARG A 1007 -25.29 -28.28 7.58
CA ARG A 1007 -26.30 -28.95 6.75
C ARG A 1007 -27.39 -29.68 7.55
N GLY A 1008 -27.33 -29.63 8.89
CA GLY A 1008 -28.32 -30.24 9.78
C GLY A 1008 -28.11 -31.72 10.11
N VAL A 1009 -26.98 -32.32 9.70
CA VAL A 1009 -26.59 -33.67 10.10
C VAL A 1009 -25.96 -33.59 11.49
N ARG A 1010 -26.76 -33.93 12.51
CA ARG A 1010 -26.36 -33.84 13.94
C ARG A 1010 -25.35 -34.93 14.32
N GLY A 1011 -24.53 -34.65 15.33
CA GLY A 1011 -23.79 -35.68 16.07
C GLY A 1011 -24.65 -36.37 17.13
N ASP A 1012 -24.03 -37.17 17.99
CA ASP A 1012 -24.69 -37.74 19.17
C ASP A 1012 -25.05 -36.61 20.16
N GLU A 1013 -26.27 -36.58 20.70
CA GLU A 1013 -26.68 -35.54 21.65
C GLU A 1013 -25.87 -35.56 22.97
N ARG A 1014 -25.12 -36.65 23.26
CA ARG A 1014 -24.13 -36.71 24.34
C ARG A 1014 -22.88 -35.88 24.08
N ASP A 1015 -22.51 -35.71 22.81
CA ASP A 1015 -21.36 -34.91 22.36
C ASP A 1015 -21.75 -33.44 22.15
N ARG A 1016 -22.88 -33.00 22.70
CA ARG A 1016 -23.37 -31.64 22.48
C ARG A 1016 -22.69 -30.65 23.43
N MET A 1017 -22.27 -29.49 22.90
CA MET A 1017 -21.58 -28.48 23.70
C MET A 1017 -22.41 -28.06 24.93
N PRO A 1018 -21.86 -28.15 26.16
CA PRO A 1018 -22.57 -27.78 27.38
C PRO A 1018 -22.77 -26.27 27.50
N PHE A 1019 -21.94 -25.49 26.79
CA PHE A 1019 -21.93 -24.04 26.85
C PHE A 1019 -23.16 -23.44 26.17
N ARG A 1020 -23.86 -22.54 26.89
CA ARG A 1020 -25.05 -21.85 26.38
C ARG A 1020 -24.89 -20.34 26.49
N PHE A 1021 -25.21 -19.67 25.40
CA PHE A 1021 -25.28 -18.22 25.27
C PHE A 1021 -26.66 -17.83 24.72
N GLU A 1022 -27.07 -16.59 24.95
CA GLU A 1022 -28.30 -16.05 24.36
C GLU A 1022 -28.00 -15.47 22.97
N ILE A 1023 -28.72 -15.91 21.94
CA ILE A 1023 -28.59 -15.35 20.59
C ILE A 1023 -28.96 -13.86 20.63
N PRO A 1024 -28.11 -12.95 20.11
CA PRO A 1024 -28.39 -11.51 20.06
C PRO A 1024 -29.79 -11.18 19.51
N SER A 1025 -30.44 -10.18 20.10
CA SER A 1025 -31.84 -9.84 19.81
C SER A 1025 -32.11 -9.46 18.35
N ASP A 1026 -31.12 -8.95 17.63
CA ASP A 1026 -31.16 -8.64 16.20
C ASP A 1026 -30.94 -9.88 15.29
N LEU A 1027 -30.39 -10.97 15.84
CA LEU A 1027 -30.22 -12.26 15.16
C LEU A 1027 -31.37 -13.25 15.41
N LYS A 1028 -32.08 -13.13 16.54
CA LYS A 1028 -33.28 -13.95 16.87
C LYS A 1028 -34.37 -13.99 15.78
N PRO A 1029 -34.61 -12.94 14.96
CA PRO A 1029 -35.55 -13.02 13.84
C PRO A 1029 -35.11 -13.97 12.71
N TYR A 1030 -33.81 -14.26 12.60
CA TYR A 1030 -33.20 -14.96 11.46
C TYR A 1030 -32.67 -16.36 11.80
N LEU A 1031 -32.30 -16.59 13.07
CA LEU A 1031 -31.67 -17.83 13.55
C LEU A 1031 -32.31 -18.30 14.86
N TYR A 1032 -32.24 -19.60 15.10
CA TYR A 1032 -32.49 -20.20 16.42
C TYR A 1032 -31.55 -21.38 16.64
N ARG A 1033 -31.08 -21.55 17.89
CA ARG A 1033 -30.35 -22.76 18.28
C ARG A 1033 -31.32 -23.93 18.18
N ILE A 1034 -30.85 -25.06 17.63
CA ILE A 1034 -31.60 -26.31 17.72
C ILE A 1034 -31.78 -26.68 19.20
N VAL A 1035 -32.81 -27.47 19.50
CA VAL A 1035 -32.99 -28.12 20.81
C VAL A 1035 -32.94 -29.63 20.60
#